data_AF-A0AAV6MXQ1-F1
#
_entry.id   AF-A0AAV6MXQ1-F1
#
_cell.length_a   1.000
_cell.length_b   1.000
_cell.length_c   1.000
_cell.angle_alpha   90.00
_cell.angle_beta   90.00
_cell.angle_gamma   90.00
#
_symmetry.space_group_name_H-M   'P 1'
#
loop_
_entity.id
_entity.type
_entity.pdbx_description
1 polymer ?
#
loop_
_entity_poly.entity_id
_entity_poly.type
_entity_poly.pdbx_seq_one_letter_code
_entity_poly.pdbx_strand_id
1 'polypeptide(L)'
;MASGAGTMFFRVIVFSAIVAVCVAQPPPRFNCSSTSKCGSLIDYIPPNATTVGDVMKLFDVKHLLSFLGANNFPMNTSSSFSLPASQKIKIPFNCKCGNGTGLSDKRPIYKVQSGNTLDKIAEITFARLVTSLQIAAANGIPDPNKIEVGQELWIPLPCSCDDVEGNKVVHYGHLVEPGSSVSAIATMFNVSDAIILKLNGIADARDLKASQVLDIPLKACSSVIRQDSLDFPFLLPNGTYDYTANNCVLCKCDAAKNMILDCKPSQLKPPSQKSSNWSTCPAMPCEGSNLLLGNSTASGCSTTTCAYAGFSKQTIFTNISTLNTCPGPEGGPQDNPNSASRTGSQGLNVVGLVVFMHLLSFGSLLIHSCSVFLDSNSICLWILLDLKLEMACQVSDGTVSSGLARIVGKQQVIPDKTLSFLKLKCRDVRVTSQISRKVLQNRNGVGNWHLSASFRHNYLFTSPVVHRRNSGFIVARNQLSSDYGVDSSGVEESLYVEEDDASSRDQNGAVQWKEPSQYQQQPLNVKRELLALCVPAIAGQAIEPFAQLMETAYIGRLGALELASAGISINIFNYISKVFNIPLLSVATSFVAEDISKNAIEDPSSDSLEGCTDEKLVARLSERKQLSSVSTALLLAVGIGLIEALALYFGSGVFLNIMGISSESSLRIPSQQFLTLRALGAPAVVLYLTLQGVFRGFKDTKTPVLCLGIGNLLAVCLFPLLIYYFQLGATGAAISTVVSQYVIAFLMLWFLNKRAVLLPPKFGALQFGVYMKSGGFLLGRTLSVLTTMTLGTSMAARQGAVAVAAHQICMQVWLAVSLLTDALSASSQAMIASSVSKGDYRTAKEVTSLSLKIGLLAGTILFAILGLSFGSLATLFTKDSDVLGIVRTGVLFVSATQPLNSLAFVFDGLHYGVSDFSYAAYSMMVVGAISSSVLVYASSVLGLRGLWLGLSLFMGLRAAAGFFRLLSKNGPWWFLHSDVQNTKVQTSP
;
A
#
# COMPACT_ATOMS: atom_id res chain seq x y z
N MET A 1 35.04 1.71 -19.94
CA MET A 1 34.91 1.69 -18.46
C MET A 1 33.59 1.01 -18.04
N ALA A 2 33.37 -0.25 -18.41
CA ALA A 2 32.10 -0.95 -18.16
C ALA A 2 32.17 -2.04 -17.06
N SER A 3 33.35 -2.35 -16.49
CA SER A 3 33.51 -3.40 -15.47
C SER A 3 33.69 -2.90 -14.03
N GLY A 4 33.74 -1.58 -13.79
CA GLY A 4 33.90 -1.00 -12.45
C GLY A 4 32.59 -0.66 -11.73
N ALA A 5 31.50 -0.47 -12.49
CA ALA A 5 30.19 -0.07 -11.93
C ALA A 5 29.43 -1.24 -11.29
N GLY A 6 29.65 -2.48 -11.74
CA GLY A 6 28.97 -3.68 -11.23
C GLY A 6 29.45 -4.12 -9.84
N THR A 7 30.73 -3.91 -9.52
CA THR A 7 31.37 -4.40 -8.29
C THR A 7 31.09 -3.52 -7.07
N MET A 8 30.86 -2.22 -7.28
CA MET A 8 30.39 -1.29 -6.22
C MET A 8 28.92 -1.54 -5.86
N PHE A 9 28.07 -1.82 -6.86
CA PHE A 9 26.64 -2.07 -6.66
C PHE A 9 26.39 -3.36 -5.86
N PHE A 10 27.17 -4.41 -6.13
CA PHE A 10 27.07 -5.69 -5.42
C PHE A 10 27.54 -5.61 -3.95
N ARG A 11 28.54 -4.76 -3.65
CA ARG A 11 29.05 -4.56 -2.27
C ARG A 11 28.10 -3.76 -1.39
N VAL A 12 27.31 -2.85 -1.96
CA VAL A 12 26.32 -2.04 -1.22
C VAL A 12 25.05 -2.84 -0.90
N ILE A 13 24.61 -3.72 -1.80
CA ILE A 13 23.45 -4.62 -1.56
C ILE A 13 23.75 -5.60 -0.41
N VAL A 14 24.97 -6.14 -0.34
CA VAL A 14 25.39 -7.06 0.73
C VAL A 14 25.55 -6.34 2.08
N PHE A 15 25.97 -5.08 2.09
CA PHE A 15 26.12 -4.30 3.33
C PHE A 15 24.77 -3.83 3.91
N SER A 16 23.76 -3.60 3.06
CA SER A 16 22.39 -3.26 3.49
C SER A 16 21.60 -4.46 4.02
N ALA A 17 21.96 -5.69 3.60
CA ALA A 17 21.33 -6.93 4.07
C ALA A 17 21.76 -7.34 5.49
N ILE A 18 22.93 -6.90 5.97
CA ILE A 18 23.51 -7.34 7.25
C ILE A 18 23.01 -6.52 8.45
N VAL A 19 22.49 -5.31 8.24
CA VAL A 19 22.04 -4.42 9.33
C VAL A 19 20.54 -4.59 9.67
N ALA A 20 19.77 -5.34 8.87
CA ALA A 20 18.33 -5.55 9.07
C ALA A 20 17.95 -6.75 9.97
N VAL A 21 18.94 -7.47 10.52
CA VAL A 21 18.68 -8.56 11.47
C VAL A 21 18.76 -8.00 12.89
N CYS A 22 17.62 -7.54 13.41
CA CYS A 22 17.21 -7.63 14.81
C CYS A 22 16.09 -6.61 15.08
N VAL A 23 14.86 -7.11 15.24
CA VAL A 23 13.87 -6.81 16.29
C VAL A 23 12.56 -7.41 15.79
N ALA A 24 12.35 -8.71 16.08
CA ALA A 24 11.03 -9.33 16.05
C ALA A 24 10.49 -9.28 17.48
N GLN A 25 9.36 -8.62 17.71
CA GLN A 25 8.66 -8.69 19.00
C GLN A 25 7.91 -10.03 19.13
N PRO A 26 7.92 -10.67 20.31
CA PRO A 26 7.33 -12.00 20.49
C PRO A 26 5.79 -11.97 20.63
N PRO A 27 5.10 -13.08 20.27
CA PRO A 27 3.64 -13.24 20.40
C PRO A 27 3.17 -13.24 21.87
N PRO A 28 1.85 -13.09 22.14
CA PRO A 28 1.30 -12.98 23.50
C PRO A 28 1.70 -14.20 24.34
N ARG A 29 2.30 -13.92 25.50
CA ARG A 29 2.82 -14.88 26.47
C ARG A 29 2.42 -14.38 27.85
N PHE A 30 1.99 -15.30 28.71
CA PHE A 30 1.86 -14.96 30.12
C PHE A 30 3.26 -14.94 30.71
N ASN A 31 3.65 -13.80 31.25
CA ASN A 31 4.97 -13.64 31.84
C ASN A 31 4.99 -14.33 33.21
N CYS A 32 6.10 -15.02 33.48
CA CYS A 32 6.39 -15.53 34.82
C CYS A 32 7.76 -15.06 35.27
N SER A 33 7.89 -14.75 36.55
CA SER A 33 9.11 -14.33 37.22
C SER A 33 9.73 -15.50 37.98
N SER A 34 8.91 -16.44 38.44
CA SER A 34 9.33 -17.62 39.20
C SER A 34 9.48 -18.87 38.32
N THR A 35 10.43 -19.75 38.66
CA THR A 35 10.47 -21.11 38.08
C THR A 35 9.64 -22.03 38.98
N SER A 36 8.40 -22.29 38.59
CA SER A 36 7.42 -23.00 39.42
C SER A 36 6.44 -23.81 38.57
N LYS A 37 5.73 -24.74 39.23
CA LYS A 37 4.60 -25.48 38.64
C LYS A 37 3.35 -25.19 39.47
N CYS A 38 2.22 -25.04 38.79
CA CYS A 38 0.93 -24.78 39.41
C CYS A 38 -0.22 -25.30 38.54
N GLY A 39 -1.42 -25.37 39.10
CA GLY A 39 -2.64 -25.55 38.31
C GLY A 39 -3.09 -24.24 37.67
N SER A 40 -3.56 -24.29 36.44
CA SER A 40 -4.11 -23.14 35.71
C SER A 40 -5.40 -23.54 34.99
N LEU A 41 -6.21 -22.53 34.65
CA LEU A 41 -7.46 -22.68 33.93
C LEU A 41 -7.40 -21.90 32.62
N ILE A 42 -8.05 -22.37 31.57
CA ILE A 42 -8.22 -21.61 30.32
C ILE A 42 -9.61 -21.83 29.75
N ASP A 43 -10.16 -20.80 29.12
CA ASP A 43 -11.40 -20.89 28.36
C ASP A 43 -11.26 -21.86 27.19
N TYR A 44 -12.32 -22.59 26.89
CA TYR A 44 -12.50 -23.27 25.62
C TYR A 44 -13.95 -23.13 25.19
N ILE A 45 -14.14 -22.83 23.91
CA ILE A 45 -15.45 -22.72 23.28
C ILE A 45 -15.47 -23.77 22.16
N PRO A 46 -16.26 -24.85 22.31
CA PRO A 46 -16.29 -25.91 21.31
C PRO A 46 -16.94 -25.38 20.02
N PRO A 47 -16.30 -25.58 18.85
CA PRO A 47 -16.81 -25.06 17.58
C PRO A 47 -18.10 -25.79 17.12
N ASN A 48 -18.26 -27.06 17.52
CA ASN A 48 -19.42 -27.90 17.24
C ASN A 48 -19.95 -28.48 18.56
N ALA A 49 -21.15 -29.05 18.57
CA ALA A 49 -21.64 -29.80 19.73
C ALA A 49 -20.74 -31.03 19.98
N THR A 50 -20.28 -31.23 21.21
CA THR A 50 -19.36 -32.33 21.58
C THR A 50 -19.81 -33.01 22.88
N THR A 51 -18.99 -33.92 23.41
CA THR A 51 -19.17 -34.48 24.76
C THR A 51 -18.05 -34.04 25.70
N VAL A 52 -18.31 -34.06 27.02
CA VAL A 52 -17.29 -33.84 28.05
C VAL A 52 -16.06 -34.73 27.84
N GLY A 53 -16.28 -36.01 27.50
CA GLY A 53 -15.21 -36.98 27.23
C GLY A 53 -14.32 -36.60 26.04
N ASP A 54 -14.89 -36.05 24.97
CA ASP A 54 -14.14 -35.62 23.80
C ASP A 54 -13.26 -34.41 24.10
N VAL A 55 -13.78 -33.44 24.87
CA VAL A 55 -12.99 -32.27 25.31
C VAL A 55 -11.87 -32.70 26.25
N MET A 56 -12.17 -33.56 27.22
CA MET A 56 -11.14 -34.11 28.12
C MET A 56 -10.04 -34.83 27.34
N LYS A 57 -10.40 -35.58 26.29
CA LYS A 57 -9.43 -36.24 25.42
C LYS A 57 -8.60 -35.25 24.60
N LEU A 58 -9.22 -34.17 24.09
CA LEU A 58 -8.53 -33.13 23.33
C LEU A 58 -7.47 -32.39 24.18
N PHE A 59 -7.79 -32.12 25.44
CA PHE A 59 -6.92 -31.40 26.37
C PHE A 59 -6.09 -32.29 27.32
N ASP A 60 -6.11 -33.62 27.12
CA ASP A 60 -5.45 -34.62 27.98
C ASP A 60 -5.78 -34.48 29.48
N VAL A 61 -7.03 -34.17 29.79
CA VAL A 61 -7.54 -34.09 31.16
C VAL A 61 -7.88 -35.49 31.68
N LYS A 62 -7.07 -36.01 32.59
CA LYS A 62 -7.16 -37.40 33.07
C LYS A 62 -8.33 -37.68 34.03
N HIS A 63 -8.72 -36.68 34.83
CA HIS A 63 -9.67 -36.86 35.92
C HIS A 63 -10.97 -36.11 35.62
N LEU A 64 -12.08 -36.85 35.47
CA LEU A 64 -13.41 -36.28 35.20
C LEU A 64 -13.83 -35.32 36.31
N LEU A 65 -13.62 -35.69 37.57
CA LEU A 65 -14.06 -34.89 38.71
C LEU A 65 -13.41 -33.50 38.77
N SER A 66 -12.13 -33.37 38.39
CA SER A 66 -11.45 -32.07 38.34
C SER A 66 -11.96 -31.20 37.20
N PHE A 67 -12.34 -31.80 36.06
CA PHE A 67 -13.02 -31.08 34.98
C PHE A 67 -14.41 -30.58 35.40
N LEU A 68 -15.21 -31.44 36.04
CA LEU A 68 -16.53 -31.07 36.57
C LEU A 68 -16.39 -29.97 37.63
N GLY A 69 -15.40 -30.09 38.51
CA GLY A 69 -15.08 -29.13 39.56
C GLY A 69 -14.72 -27.74 39.05
N ALA A 70 -13.88 -27.66 38.01
CA ALA A 70 -13.50 -26.41 37.36
C ALA A 70 -14.70 -25.67 36.73
N ASN A 71 -15.74 -26.41 36.32
CA ASN A 71 -16.94 -25.89 35.67
C ASN A 71 -18.17 -25.83 36.61
N ASN A 72 -18.01 -26.23 37.88
CA ASN A 72 -19.09 -26.38 38.84
C ASN A 72 -20.27 -27.24 38.33
N PHE A 73 -19.97 -28.28 37.56
CA PHE A 73 -20.98 -29.24 37.11
C PHE A 73 -21.39 -30.20 38.23
N PRO A 74 -22.61 -30.78 38.19
CA PRO A 74 -23.02 -31.79 39.16
C PRO A 74 -22.10 -33.01 39.16
N MET A 75 -21.80 -33.56 40.34
CA MET A 75 -20.86 -34.68 40.50
C MET A 75 -21.32 -35.99 39.83
N ASN A 76 -22.60 -36.12 39.52
CA ASN A 76 -23.19 -37.26 38.81
C ASN A 76 -23.11 -37.13 37.28
N THR A 77 -22.52 -36.05 36.75
CA THR A 77 -22.37 -35.83 35.30
C THR A 77 -21.43 -36.87 34.70
N SER A 78 -21.89 -37.59 33.68
CA SER A 78 -21.09 -38.59 32.96
C SER A 78 -20.18 -37.95 31.90
N SER A 79 -19.14 -38.68 31.46
CA SER A 79 -18.30 -38.26 30.33
C SER A 79 -19.07 -38.16 29.00
N SER A 80 -20.22 -38.82 28.88
CA SER A 80 -21.12 -38.75 27.73
C SER A 80 -22.06 -37.54 27.73
N PHE A 81 -21.99 -36.67 28.75
CA PHE A 81 -22.78 -35.45 28.80
C PHE A 81 -22.46 -34.56 27.59
N SER A 82 -23.50 -34.12 26.89
CA SER A 82 -23.37 -33.31 25.67
C SER A 82 -23.17 -31.83 26.01
N LEU A 83 -22.17 -31.24 25.39
CA LEU A 83 -21.85 -29.82 25.45
C LEU A 83 -22.34 -29.16 24.14
N PRO A 84 -23.27 -28.18 24.20
CA PRO A 84 -23.66 -27.38 23.06
C PRO A 84 -22.47 -26.66 22.43
N ALA A 85 -22.54 -26.44 21.11
CA ALA A 85 -21.62 -25.54 20.43
C ALA A 85 -21.67 -24.14 21.07
N SER A 86 -20.54 -23.45 21.10
CA SER A 86 -20.42 -22.10 21.66
C SER A 86 -20.61 -21.98 23.19
N GLN A 87 -20.79 -23.09 23.94
CA GLN A 87 -20.77 -23.04 25.40
C GLN A 87 -19.33 -22.85 25.91
N LYS A 88 -19.09 -21.78 26.66
CA LYS A 88 -17.80 -21.53 27.33
C LYS A 88 -17.59 -22.51 28.48
N ILE A 89 -16.46 -23.22 28.46
CA ILE A 89 -16.04 -24.15 29.51
C ILE A 89 -14.60 -23.88 29.94
N LYS A 90 -14.30 -24.13 31.21
CA LYS A 90 -12.97 -23.98 31.80
C LYS A 90 -12.22 -25.30 31.75
N ILE A 91 -11.03 -25.28 31.17
CA ILE A 91 -10.15 -26.44 31.05
C ILE A 91 -9.06 -26.37 32.12
N PRO A 92 -9.00 -27.33 33.07
CA PRO A 92 -7.88 -27.43 34.01
C PRO A 92 -6.67 -28.10 33.36
N PHE A 93 -5.49 -27.51 33.54
CA PHE A 93 -4.22 -28.07 33.10
C PHE A 93 -3.07 -27.65 34.02
N ASN A 94 -1.94 -28.36 33.92
CA ASN A 94 -0.75 -28.05 34.69
C ASN A 94 0.12 -27.03 33.95
N CYS A 95 0.44 -25.94 34.62
CA CYS A 95 1.34 -24.90 34.15
C CYS A 95 2.77 -25.17 34.60
N LYS A 96 3.73 -24.81 33.74
CA LYS A 96 5.15 -24.76 34.07
C LYS A 96 5.71 -23.40 33.66
N CYS A 97 6.13 -22.61 34.65
CA CYS A 97 6.83 -21.36 34.42
C CYS A 97 8.35 -21.60 34.34
N GLY A 98 8.99 -21.00 33.34
CA GLY A 98 10.44 -21.03 33.15
C GLY A 98 10.88 -20.07 32.05
N ASN A 99 12.10 -19.53 32.17
CA ASN A 99 12.69 -18.59 31.20
C ASN A 99 11.80 -17.36 30.92
N GLY A 100 11.13 -16.81 31.94
CA GLY A 100 10.31 -15.61 31.80
C GLY A 100 8.87 -15.85 31.31
N THR A 101 8.49 -17.10 31.01
CA THR A 101 7.20 -17.43 30.38
C THR A 101 6.56 -18.66 31.00
N GLY A 102 5.24 -18.68 31.12
CA GLY A 102 4.50 -19.86 31.55
C GLY A 102 3.73 -20.52 30.41
N LEU A 103 3.94 -21.81 30.26
CA LEU A 103 3.26 -22.65 29.28
C LEU A 103 2.80 -23.96 29.94
N SER A 104 1.79 -24.58 29.35
CA SER A 104 1.33 -25.92 29.75
C SER A 104 2.48 -26.94 29.83
N ASP A 105 2.49 -27.82 30.82
CA ASP A 105 3.60 -28.75 31.06
C ASP A 105 3.59 -29.95 30.08
N LYS A 106 4.01 -29.72 28.83
CA LYS A 106 4.11 -30.73 27.75
C LYS A 106 2.82 -31.49 27.44
N ARG A 107 1.67 -30.91 27.79
CA ARG A 107 0.31 -31.40 27.52
C ARG A 107 -0.61 -30.20 27.23
N PRO A 108 -1.61 -30.31 26.34
CA PRO A 108 -2.01 -31.52 25.63
C PRO A 108 -1.12 -31.85 24.43
N ILE A 109 -1.17 -33.11 24.01
CA ILE A 109 -0.56 -33.58 22.76
C ILE A 109 -1.68 -33.85 21.76
N TYR A 110 -1.64 -33.16 20.63
CA TYR A 110 -2.55 -33.33 19.52
C TYR A 110 -1.91 -34.18 18.43
N LYS A 111 -2.62 -35.21 17.96
CA LYS A 111 -2.18 -36.05 16.84
C LYS A 111 -2.77 -35.54 15.53
N VAL A 112 -1.91 -35.13 14.59
CA VAL A 112 -2.29 -34.51 13.32
C VAL A 112 -3.17 -35.46 12.50
N GLN A 113 -4.33 -34.97 12.06
CA GLN A 113 -5.26 -35.71 11.19
C GLN A 113 -5.09 -35.31 9.72
N SER A 114 -5.60 -36.13 8.81
CA SER A 114 -5.57 -35.84 7.36
C SER A 114 -6.29 -34.51 7.05
N GLY A 115 -5.66 -33.64 6.26
CA GLY A 115 -6.19 -32.32 5.90
C GLY A 115 -6.12 -31.26 7.02
N ASN A 116 -5.33 -31.50 8.07
CA ASN A 116 -5.01 -30.47 9.06
C ASN A 116 -3.82 -29.62 8.60
N THR A 117 -3.90 -28.33 8.88
CA THR A 117 -2.76 -27.39 8.86
C THR A 117 -2.58 -26.84 10.27
N LEU A 118 -1.40 -26.29 10.60
CA LEU A 118 -1.18 -25.68 11.92
C LEU A 118 -2.16 -24.55 12.21
N ASP A 119 -2.52 -23.75 11.19
CA ASP A 119 -3.55 -22.71 11.32
C ASP A 119 -4.92 -23.29 11.67
N LYS A 120 -5.33 -24.38 11.01
CA LYS A 120 -6.61 -25.04 11.29
C LYS A 120 -6.65 -25.62 12.71
N ILE A 121 -5.53 -26.18 13.17
CA ILE A 121 -5.41 -26.72 14.53
C ILE A 121 -5.52 -25.58 15.56
N ALA A 122 -4.79 -24.49 15.34
CA ALA A 122 -4.81 -23.32 16.21
C ALA A 122 -6.19 -22.62 16.25
N GLU A 123 -6.74 -22.30 15.08
CA GLU A 123 -7.92 -21.46 14.93
C GLU A 123 -9.23 -22.22 15.16
N ILE A 124 -9.34 -23.45 14.66
CA ILE A 124 -10.58 -24.23 14.70
C ILE A 124 -10.54 -25.24 15.85
N THR A 125 -9.54 -26.12 15.91
CA THR A 125 -9.52 -27.22 16.90
C THR A 125 -9.35 -26.68 18.32
N PHE A 126 -8.39 -25.79 18.54
CA PHE A 126 -8.10 -25.15 19.83
C PHE A 126 -8.73 -23.76 19.94
N ALA A 127 -9.72 -23.42 19.12
CA ALA A 127 -10.55 -22.22 19.24
C ALA A 127 -9.76 -20.92 19.50
N ARG A 128 -8.63 -20.72 18.81
CA ARG A 128 -7.74 -19.54 18.92
C ARG A 128 -7.03 -19.37 20.27
N LEU A 129 -6.98 -20.40 21.13
CA LEU A 129 -6.22 -20.34 22.39
C LEU A 129 -4.70 -20.27 22.20
N VAL A 130 -4.23 -20.73 21.04
CA VAL A 130 -2.84 -20.65 20.60
C VAL A 130 -2.79 -20.27 19.14
N THR A 131 -1.63 -19.82 18.68
CA THR A 131 -1.34 -19.51 17.27
C THR A 131 -0.53 -20.64 16.61
N SER A 132 -0.61 -20.75 15.29
CA SER A 132 0.19 -21.72 14.51
C SER A 132 1.70 -21.53 14.71
N LEU A 133 2.17 -20.29 14.81
CA LEU A 133 3.56 -19.96 15.12
C LEU A 133 3.99 -20.45 16.52
N GLN A 134 3.14 -20.33 17.53
CA GLN A 134 3.42 -20.85 18.86
C GLN A 134 3.53 -22.38 18.84
N ILE A 135 2.62 -23.06 18.13
CA ILE A 135 2.68 -24.52 17.97
C ILE A 135 3.98 -24.91 17.24
N ALA A 136 4.32 -24.23 16.14
CA ALA A 136 5.53 -24.50 15.38
C ALA A 136 6.80 -24.33 16.24
N ALA A 137 6.92 -23.22 16.95
CA ALA A 137 8.06 -22.92 17.82
C ALA A 137 8.18 -23.93 18.98
N ALA A 138 7.06 -24.30 19.61
CA ALA A 138 7.04 -25.25 20.73
C ALA A 138 7.42 -26.68 20.33
N ASN A 139 7.24 -27.03 19.05
CA ASN A 139 7.52 -28.36 18.49
C ASN A 139 8.75 -28.38 17.58
N GLY A 140 9.50 -27.28 17.45
CA GLY A 140 10.70 -27.21 16.60
C GLY A 140 10.40 -27.40 15.10
N ILE A 141 9.24 -26.95 14.63
CA ILE A 141 8.83 -27.06 13.22
C ILE A 141 9.34 -25.83 12.45
N PRO A 142 10.28 -25.99 11.50
CA PRO A 142 10.87 -24.87 10.78
C PRO A 142 9.95 -24.28 9.69
N ASP A 143 9.04 -25.08 9.13
CA ASP A 143 8.06 -24.66 8.12
C ASP A 143 6.64 -24.97 8.61
N PRO A 144 5.86 -23.98 9.08
CA PRO A 144 4.51 -24.18 9.60
C PRO A 144 3.52 -24.84 8.63
N ASN A 145 3.82 -24.84 7.32
CA ASN A 145 3.00 -25.46 6.28
C ASN A 145 3.30 -26.95 6.06
N LYS A 146 4.32 -27.50 6.72
CA LYS A 146 4.73 -28.90 6.59
C LYS A 146 4.52 -29.63 7.91
N ILE A 147 3.37 -30.29 8.04
CA ILE A 147 3.07 -31.23 9.11
C ILE A 147 2.62 -32.56 8.52
N GLU A 148 3.02 -33.66 9.14
CA GLU A 148 2.71 -35.01 8.65
C GLU A 148 1.51 -35.60 9.39
N VAL A 149 0.68 -36.36 8.68
CA VAL A 149 -0.45 -37.06 9.30
C VAL A 149 0.08 -38.08 10.31
N GLY A 150 -0.46 -38.04 11.53
CA GLY A 150 -0.03 -38.89 12.64
C GLY A 150 1.09 -38.30 13.49
N GLN A 151 1.68 -37.16 13.10
CA GLN A 151 2.65 -36.43 13.91
C GLN A 151 2.01 -35.97 15.24
N GLU A 152 2.75 -36.09 16.34
CA GLU A 152 2.31 -35.63 17.67
C GLU A 152 2.84 -34.22 17.93
N LEU A 153 1.93 -33.29 18.22
CA LEU A 153 2.23 -31.88 18.46
C LEU A 153 1.83 -31.51 19.89
N TRP A 154 2.79 -31.00 20.67
CA TRP A 154 2.48 -30.36 21.94
C TRP A 154 1.85 -28.98 21.71
N ILE A 155 0.70 -28.75 22.33
CA ILE A 155 -0.03 -27.48 22.21
C ILE A 155 0.33 -26.59 23.42
N PRO A 156 1.06 -25.47 23.21
CA PRO A 156 1.62 -24.68 24.30
C PRO A 156 0.60 -23.67 24.83
N LEU A 157 -0.35 -24.12 25.67
CA LEU A 157 -1.35 -23.23 26.27
C LEU A 157 -0.66 -22.20 27.20
N PRO A 158 -1.01 -20.90 27.12
CA PRO A 158 -0.42 -19.87 27.97
C PRO A 158 -0.92 -19.97 29.42
N CYS A 159 -0.05 -19.73 30.40
CA CYS A 159 -0.40 -19.76 31.83
C CYS A 159 0.63 -18.99 32.68
N SER A 160 0.32 -18.71 33.94
CA SER A 160 1.28 -18.17 34.92
C SER A 160 1.06 -18.78 36.31
N CYS A 161 2.09 -18.70 37.16
CA CYS A 161 2.11 -19.21 38.53
C CYS A 161 2.56 -18.14 39.54
N ASP A 162 2.66 -16.89 39.11
CA ASP A 162 3.16 -15.79 39.93
C ASP A 162 2.07 -15.27 40.90
N ASP A 163 2.49 -14.60 41.95
CA ASP A 163 1.57 -13.96 42.89
C ASP A 163 1.18 -12.58 42.36
N VAL A 164 -0.09 -12.19 42.51
CA VAL A 164 -0.60 -10.89 42.03
C VAL A 164 -0.87 -10.01 43.23
N GLU A 165 -0.14 -8.90 43.32
CA GLU A 165 -0.17 -7.96 44.46
C GLU A 165 0.05 -8.66 45.82
N GLY A 166 0.93 -9.67 45.85
CA GLY A 166 1.26 -10.43 47.06
C GLY A 166 0.25 -11.53 47.44
N ASN A 167 -0.82 -11.71 46.66
CA ASN A 167 -1.85 -12.73 46.92
C ASN A 167 -1.68 -13.95 46.01
N LYS A 168 -1.96 -15.15 46.56
CA LYS A 168 -2.09 -16.38 45.77
C LYS A 168 -3.36 -16.34 44.93
N VAL A 169 -3.22 -16.50 43.62
CA VAL A 169 -4.32 -16.48 42.66
C VAL A 169 -4.25 -17.69 41.72
N VAL A 170 -5.39 -18.05 41.13
CA VAL A 170 -5.41 -18.99 40.01
C VAL A 170 -5.46 -18.17 38.72
N HIS A 171 -4.38 -18.24 37.95
CA HIS A 171 -4.31 -17.61 36.64
C HIS A 171 -5.25 -18.32 35.66
N TYR A 172 -6.16 -17.55 35.10
CA TYR A 172 -7.20 -18.01 34.19
C TYR A 172 -7.07 -17.31 32.84
N GLY A 173 -6.82 -18.10 31.80
CA GLY A 173 -6.80 -17.62 30.42
C GLY A 173 -8.21 -17.39 29.90
N HIS A 174 -8.67 -16.14 29.93
CA HIS A 174 -9.98 -15.74 29.46
C HIS A 174 -9.98 -15.35 27.98
N LEU A 175 -10.85 -15.94 27.17
CA LEU A 175 -10.98 -15.57 25.74
C LEU A 175 -11.94 -14.39 25.58
N VAL A 176 -11.43 -13.26 25.06
CA VAL A 176 -12.18 -12.00 24.92
C VAL A 176 -13.25 -12.13 23.83
N GLU A 177 -14.50 -11.82 24.18
CA GLU A 177 -15.61 -11.81 23.22
C GLU A 177 -15.63 -10.52 22.38
N PRO A 178 -16.06 -10.58 21.11
CA PRO A 178 -16.19 -9.39 20.27
C PRO A 178 -17.07 -8.32 20.93
N GLY A 179 -16.56 -7.08 21.03
CA GLY A 179 -17.27 -5.94 21.63
C GLY A 179 -17.17 -5.83 23.15
N SER A 180 -16.42 -6.72 23.82
CA SER A 180 -16.14 -6.61 25.26
C SER A 180 -15.22 -5.44 25.59
N SER A 181 -15.37 -4.86 26.78
CA SER A 181 -14.46 -3.84 27.34
C SER A 181 -13.70 -4.39 28.55
N VAL A 182 -12.54 -3.81 28.87
CA VAL A 182 -11.77 -4.22 30.06
C VAL A 182 -12.59 -4.04 31.34
N SER A 183 -13.34 -2.96 31.45
CA SER A 183 -14.21 -2.69 32.61
C SER A 183 -15.34 -3.73 32.77
N ALA A 184 -15.92 -4.20 31.66
CA ALA A 184 -16.92 -5.26 31.70
C ALA A 184 -16.32 -6.59 32.19
N ILE A 185 -15.11 -6.92 31.72
CA ILE A 185 -14.37 -8.14 32.13
C ILE A 185 -13.92 -8.02 33.60
N ALA A 186 -13.41 -6.86 34.01
CA ALA A 186 -13.02 -6.55 35.37
C ALA A 186 -14.17 -6.75 36.36
N THR A 187 -15.35 -6.21 36.01
CA THR A 187 -16.58 -6.38 36.78
C THR A 187 -17.02 -7.85 36.83
N MET A 188 -16.92 -8.57 35.72
CA MET A 188 -17.29 -9.99 35.62
C MET A 188 -16.48 -10.88 36.55
N PHE A 189 -15.18 -10.62 36.69
CA PHE A 189 -14.27 -11.45 37.51
C PHE A 189 -13.94 -10.83 38.88
N ASN A 190 -14.51 -9.68 39.22
CA ASN A 190 -14.22 -8.93 40.45
C ASN A 190 -12.72 -8.62 40.63
N VAL A 191 -12.09 -8.13 39.55
CA VAL A 191 -10.68 -7.72 39.47
C VAL A 191 -10.64 -6.25 39.02
N SER A 192 -9.61 -5.48 39.40
CA SER A 192 -9.48 -4.10 38.92
C SER A 192 -8.97 -4.04 37.48
N ASP A 193 -9.44 -3.05 36.72
CA ASP A 193 -9.00 -2.78 35.34
C ASP A 193 -7.48 -2.66 35.25
N ALA A 194 -6.86 -1.96 36.21
CA ALA A 194 -5.42 -1.73 36.26
C ALA A 194 -4.62 -3.04 36.38
N ILE A 195 -5.11 -4.01 37.17
CA ILE A 195 -4.45 -5.32 37.32
C ILE A 195 -4.54 -6.10 36.01
N ILE A 196 -5.71 -6.12 35.36
CA ILE A 196 -5.88 -6.81 34.07
C ILE A 196 -4.96 -6.21 33.01
N LEU A 197 -4.90 -4.88 32.92
CA LEU A 197 -4.03 -4.18 31.98
C LEU A 197 -2.55 -4.51 32.24
N LYS A 198 -2.11 -4.42 33.50
CA LYS A 198 -0.73 -4.69 33.90
C LYS A 198 -0.29 -6.12 33.63
N LEU A 199 -1.09 -7.12 34.00
CA LEU A 199 -0.76 -8.54 33.82
C LEU A 199 -0.65 -8.92 32.34
N ASN A 200 -1.47 -8.30 31.50
CA ASN A 200 -1.54 -8.60 30.07
C ASN A 200 -0.65 -7.70 29.21
N GLY A 201 0.10 -6.77 29.81
CA GLY A 201 0.92 -5.81 29.09
C GLY A 201 0.12 -4.88 28.17
N ILE A 202 -1.13 -4.58 28.54
CA ILE A 202 -2.03 -3.71 27.77
C ILE A 202 -1.90 -2.29 28.32
N ALA A 203 -1.53 -1.33 27.47
CA ALA A 203 -1.26 0.05 27.88
C ALA A 203 -2.55 0.88 28.12
N ASP A 204 -3.55 0.77 27.24
CA ASP A 204 -4.86 1.41 27.37
C ASP A 204 -5.98 0.36 27.27
N ALA A 205 -7.07 0.52 28.02
CA ALA A 205 -8.25 -0.35 27.96
C ALA A 205 -8.86 -0.47 26.56
N ARG A 206 -8.60 0.50 25.67
CA ARG A 206 -9.03 0.50 24.26
C ARG A 206 -8.21 -0.42 23.36
N ASP A 207 -7.05 -0.89 23.83
CA ASP A 207 -6.17 -1.83 23.09
C ASP A 207 -6.61 -3.30 23.25
N LEU A 208 -7.69 -3.55 24.00
CA LEU A 208 -8.28 -4.88 24.18
C LEU A 208 -8.77 -5.44 22.84
N LYS A 209 -8.22 -6.58 22.40
CA LYS A 209 -8.60 -7.26 21.15
C LYS A 209 -9.66 -8.32 21.40
N ALA A 210 -10.62 -8.42 20.50
CA ALA A 210 -11.49 -9.59 20.42
C ALA A 210 -10.66 -10.86 20.12
N SER A 211 -11.05 -11.99 20.70
CA SER A 211 -10.39 -13.30 20.58
C SER A 211 -8.94 -13.35 21.07
N GLN A 212 -8.49 -12.37 21.84
CA GLN A 212 -7.25 -12.47 22.63
C GLN A 212 -7.50 -13.29 23.91
N VAL A 213 -6.51 -14.07 24.32
CA VAL A 213 -6.52 -14.75 25.63
C VAL A 213 -5.87 -13.81 26.65
N LEU A 214 -6.63 -13.41 27.67
CA LEU A 214 -6.17 -12.59 28.79
C LEU A 214 -5.85 -13.44 30.00
N ASP A 215 -4.78 -13.10 30.70
CA ASP A 215 -4.50 -13.56 32.05
C ASP A 215 -5.38 -12.81 33.06
N ILE A 216 -6.33 -13.52 33.67
CA ILE A 216 -7.21 -13.01 34.71
C ILE A 216 -6.88 -13.70 36.04
N PRO A 217 -6.49 -12.95 37.08
CA PRO A 217 -6.15 -13.52 38.38
C PRO A 217 -7.41 -13.81 39.18
N LEU A 218 -7.86 -15.07 39.18
CA LEU A 218 -8.98 -15.49 40.02
C LEU A 218 -8.54 -15.61 41.47
N LYS A 219 -9.23 -14.91 42.38
CA LYS A 219 -8.98 -15.05 43.82
C LYS A 219 -9.21 -16.50 44.25
N ALA A 220 -8.18 -17.08 44.87
CA ALA A 220 -8.23 -18.43 45.42
C ALA A 220 -8.56 -18.40 46.92
N CYS A 221 -9.17 -19.47 47.42
CA CYS A 221 -9.34 -19.63 48.86
C CYS A 221 -7.99 -19.82 49.56
N SER A 222 -7.82 -19.22 50.73
CA SER A 222 -6.66 -19.46 51.59
C SER A 222 -6.68 -20.90 52.11
N SER A 223 -5.52 -21.54 52.10
CA SER A 223 -5.34 -22.92 52.55
C SER A 223 -4.07 -23.06 53.40
N VAL A 224 -4.04 -24.08 54.26
CA VAL A 224 -2.90 -24.37 55.17
C VAL A 224 -2.08 -25.56 54.66
N ILE A 225 -2.02 -25.73 53.35
CA ILE A 225 -1.31 -26.85 52.72
C ILE A 225 0.19 -26.70 52.92
N ARG A 226 0.82 -27.76 53.41
CA ARG A 226 2.25 -27.81 53.63
C ARG A 226 3.01 -27.77 52.32
N GLN A 227 4.17 -27.10 52.30
CA GLN A 227 5.02 -26.99 51.11
C GLN A 227 5.56 -28.34 50.61
N ASP A 228 5.67 -29.35 51.47
CA ASP A 228 6.14 -30.70 51.15
C ASP A 228 5.01 -31.65 50.70
N SER A 229 3.78 -31.14 50.61
CA SER A 229 2.64 -31.87 50.07
C SER A 229 2.69 -31.97 48.55
N LEU A 230 2.20 -33.10 48.02
CA LEU A 230 1.95 -33.27 46.58
C LEU A 230 0.88 -32.34 46.04
N ASP A 231 0.01 -31.80 46.90
CA ASP A 231 -1.04 -30.86 46.52
C ASP A 231 -0.56 -29.41 46.51
N PHE A 232 0.66 -29.12 46.97
CA PHE A 232 1.15 -27.75 47.06
C PHE A 232 1.57 -27.18 45.68
N PRO A 233 1.12 -25.97 45.30
CA PRO A 233 0.12 -25.13 45.96
C PRO A 233 -1.32 -25.54 45.57
N PHE A 234 -2.17 -25.83 46.56
CA PHE A 234 -3.57 -26.20 46.32
C PHE A 234 -4.45 -24.96 46.33
N LEU A 235 -4.77 -24.47 45.13
CA LEU A 235 -5.51 -23.23 44.93
C LEU A 235 -6.82 -23.53 44.20
N LEU A 236 -7.94 -23.19 44.85
CA LEU A 236 -9.28 -23.29 44.26
C LEU A 236 -9.91 -21.91 44.14
N PRO A 237 -10.34 -21.47 42.95
CA PRO A 237 -11.05 -20.22 42.78
C PRO A 237 -12.48 -20.32 43.31
N ASN A 238 -13.09 -19.18 43.64
CA ASN A 238 -14.45 -19.11 44.15
C ASN A 238 -15.47 -19.85 43.24
N GLY A 239 -16.36 -20.63 43.86
CA GLY A 239 -17.42 -21.38 43.18
C GLY A 239 -16.95 -22.69 42.54
N THR A 240 -15.72 -23.14 42.81
CA THR A 240 -15.19 -24.41 42.32
C THR A 240 -14.94 -25.41 43.45
N TYR A 241 -14.79 -26.67 43.06
CA TYR A 241 -14.42 -27.76 43.97
C TYR A 241 -13.42 -28.69 43.32
N ASP A 242 -12.65 -29.43 44.11
CA ASP A 242 -11.78 -30.48 43.59
C ASP A 242 -11.61 -31.62 44.61
N TYR A 243 -11.19 -32.77 44.11
CA TYR A 243 -10.92 -33.96 44.90
C TYR A 243 -9.42 -34.19 45.01
N THR A 244 -8.95 -34.40 46.23
CA THR A 244 -7.54 -34.73 46.52
C THR A 244 -7.45 -35.99 47.39
N ALA A 245 -6.23 -36.44 47.69
CA ALA A 245 -5.89 -37.63 48.45
C ALA A 245 -6.60 -38.88 47.91
N ASN A 246 -6.43 -39.18 46.62
CA ASN A 246 -7.05 -40.32 45.92
C ASN A 246 -8.59 -40.34 46.03
N ASN A 247 -9.23 -39.18 45.82
CA ASN A 247 -10.68 -38.97 45.93
C ASN A 247 -11.25 -39.08 47.35
N CYS A 248 -10.42 -39.09 48.39
CA CYS A 248 -10.87 -39.19 49.79
C CYS A 248 -11.20 -37.84 50.44
N VAL A 249 -10.72 -36.73 49.88
CA VAL A 249 -11.00 -35.38 50.38
C VAL A 249 -11.66 -34.57 49.28
N LEU A 250 -12.81 -33.98 49.58
CA LEU A 250 -13.50 -33.02 48.74
C LEU A 250 -13.29 -31.63 49.34
N CYS A 251 -12.69 -30.73 48.57
CA CYS A 251 -12.51 -29.34 48.95
C CYS A 251 -13.34 -28.42 48.06
N LYS A 252 -13.97 -27.41 48.65
CA LYS A 252 -14.75 -26.38 47.96
C LYS A 252 -14.24 -24.99 48.33
N CYS A 253 -14.30 -24.07 47.39
CA CYS A 253 -14.04 -22.66 47.65
C CYS A 253 -15.31 -21.83 47.44
N ASP A 254 -15.72 -21.09 48.47
CA ASP A 254 -16.92 -20.25 48.44
C ASP A 254 -16.62 -18.92 49.16
N ALA A 255 -16.82 -17.82 48.45
CA ALA A 255 -16.67 -16.46 48.98
C ALA A 255 -17.59 -16.19 50.17
N ALA A 256 -18.75 -16.84 50.26
CA ALA A 256 -19.66 -16.72 51.41
C ALA A 256 -19.06 -17.28 52.72
N LYS A 257 -18.00 -18.09 52.63
CA LYS A 257 -17.29 -18.68 53.76
C LYS A 257 -15.92 -18.02 54.00
N ASN A 258 -15.85 -16.70 53.87
CA ASN A 258 -14.66 -15.89 54.10
C ASN A 258 -13.44 -16.26 53.21
N MET A 259 -13.66 -16.85 52.03
CA MET A 259 -12.58 -17.31 51.14
C MET A 259 -11.61 -18.31 51.82
N ILE A 260 -12.10 -19.10 52.77
CA ILE A 260 -11.34 -20.19 53.40
C ILE A 260 -11.70 -21.50 52.70
N LEU A 261 -10.70 -22.33 52.44
CA LEU A 261 -10.90 -23.62 51.79
C LEU A 261 -11.69 -24.59 52.69
N ASP A 262 -12.89 -24.99 52.28
CA ASP A 262 -13.78 -25.91 53.01
C ASP A 262 -13.57 -27.35 52.52
N CYS A 263 -12.83 -28.15 53.29
CA CYS A 263 -12.51 -29.53 52.96
C CYS A 263 -13.24 -30.51 53.88
N LYS A 264 -13.82 -31.57 53.29
CA LYS A 264 -14.55 -32.62 53.99
C LYS A 264 -14.19 -34.01 53.45
N PRO A 265 -14.39 -35.07 54.24
CA PRO A 265 -14.29 -36.43 53.74
C PRO A 265 -15.24 -36.66 52.55
N SER A 266 -14.71 -37.26 51.49
CA SER A 266 -15.47 -37.66 50.31
C SER A 266 -16.25 -38.96 50.56
N GLN A 267 -17.40 -39.10 49.91
CA GLN A 267 -18.18 -40.35 49.91
C GLN A 267 -17.77 -41.31 48.79
N LEU A 268 -16.78 -40.96 47.97
CA LEU A 268 -16.29 -41.79 46.88
C LEU A 268 -15.33 -42.86 47.37
N LYS A 269 -15.36 -44.04 46.75
CA LYS A 269 -14.34 -45.06 46.98
C LYS A 269 -13.04 -44.67 46.27
N PRO A 270 -11.87 -44.86 46.91
CA PRO A 270 -10.59 -44.62 46.26
C PRO A 270 -10.44 -45.55 45.03
N PRO A 271 -9.84 -45.08 43.93
CA PRO A 271 -9.68 -45.87 42.71
C PRO A 271 -8.84 -47.12 43.00
N SER A 272 -9.23 -48.27 42.44
CA SER A 272 -8.53 -49.55 42.57
C SER A 272 -7.22 -49.54 41.75
N GLN A 273 -6.22 -48.80 42.20
CA GLN A 273 -4.89 -48.73 41.59
C GLN A 273 -3.91 -49.62 42.35
N LYS A 274 -3.00 -50.29 41.63
CA LYS A 274 -1.90 -51.12 42.19
C LYS A 274 -0.98 -50.40 43.20
N SER A 275 -1.13 -49.08 43.33
CA SER A 275 -0.26 -48.19 44.13
C SER A 275 -0.94 -47.60 45.37
N SER A 276 -2.21 -47.89 45.67
CA SER A 276 -2.87 -47.43 46.89
C SER A 276 -3.33 -48.61 47.74
N ASN A 277 -2.86 -48.71 48.98
CA ASN A 277 -3.24 -49.78 49.90
C ASN A 277 -4.63 -49.58 50.53
N TRP A 278 -5.43 -48.61 50.05
CA TRP A 278 -6.72 -48.22 50.65
C TRP A 278 -7.89 -48.88 49.92
N SER A 279 -8.63 -49.75 50.61
CA SER A 279 -9.95 -50.23 50.20
C SER A 279 -11.06 -49.23 50.53
N THR A 280 -10.85 -48.41 51.56
CA THR A 280 -11.70 -47.31 52.02
C THR A 280 -10.83 -46.13 52.45
N CYS A 281 -11.35 -44.91 52.38
CA CYS A 281 -10.62 -43.72 52.81
C CYS A 281 -10.26 -43.78 54.30
N PRO A 282 -9.03 -43.42 54.70
CA PRO A 282 -8.62 -43.43 56.09
C PRO A 282 -9.35 -42.34 56.90
N ALA A 283 -9.43 -42.53 58.22
CA ALA A 283 -9.89 -41.48 59.13
C ALA A 283 -8.90 -40.30 59.12
N MET A 284 -9.41 -39.08 59.23
CA MET A 284 -8.63 -37.84 59.13
C MET A 284 -8.79 -36.97 60.39
N PRO A 285 -8.23 -37.39 61.53
CA PRO A 285 -8.25 -36.60 62.77
C PRO A 285 -7.17 -35.51 62.78
N CYS A 286 -7.48 -34.33 63.30
CA CYS A 286 -6.50 -33.26 63.46
C CYS A 286 -5.52 -33.53 64.60
N GLU A 287 -4.23 -33.31 64.35
CA GLU A 287 -3.18 -33.40 65.36
C GLU A 287 -3.48 -32.44 66.54
N GLY A 288 -3.52 -32.97 67.76
CA GLY A 288 -3.76 -32.19 68.98
C GLY A 288 -5.23 -31.89 69.33
N SER A 289 -6.22 -32.50 68.66
CA SER A 289 -7.65 -32.39 69.04
C SER A 289 -8.46 -33.65 68.71
N ASN A 290 -9.70 -33.74 69.20
CA ASN A 290 -10.66 -34.79 68.81
C ASN A 290 -11.49 -34.43 67.56
N LEU A 291 -11.12 -33.36 66.83
CA LEU A 291 -11.86 -32.91 65.65
C LEU A 291 -11.46 -33.73 64.41
N LEU A 292 -12.48 -34.13 63.65
CA LEU A 292 -12.30 -34.71 62.32
C LEU A 292 -12.30 -33.59 61.26
N LEU A 293 -11.67 -33.85 60.11
CA LEU A 293 -11.60 -32.91 58.99
C LEU A 293 -12.97 -32.29 58.67
N GLY A 294 -13.03 -30.95 58.65
CA GLY A 294 -14.23 -30.18 58.34
C GLY A 294 -15.16 -29.90 59.54
N ASN A 295 -14.88 -30.48 60.73
CA ASN A 295 -15.59 -30.14 61.96
C ASN A 295 -14.96 -28.92 62.64
N SER A 296 -15.82 -28.09 63.24
CA SER A 296 -15.42 -26.87 63.96
C SER A 296 -16.02 -26.82 65.36
N THR A 297 -15.28 -26.29 66.32
CA THR A 297 -15.76 -25.91 67.66
C THR A 297 -15.59 -24.41 67.86
N ALA A 298 -16.62 -23.75 68.38
CA ALA A 298 -16.60 -22.31 68.65
C ALA A 298 -16.52 -22.06 70.16
N SER A 299 -15.59 -21.20 70.58
CA SER A 299 -15.50 -20.67 71.95
C SER A 299 -15.47 -19.14 71.89
N GLY A 300 -16.60 -18.50 72.19
CA GLY A 300 -16.77 -17.05 72.04
C GLY A 300 -16.70 -16.61 70.58
N CYS A 301 -15.83 -15.64 70.26
CA CYS A 301 -15.58 -15.17 68.89
C CYS A 301 -14.47 -15.93 68.15
N SER A 302 -13.93 -17.00 68.75
CA SER A 302 -12.90 -17.86 68.16
C SER A 302 -13.53 -19.17 67.68
N THR A 303 -13.37 -19.47 66.39
CA THR A 303 -13.78 -20.76 65.81
C THR A 303 -12.55 -21.57 65.47
N THR A 304 -12.40 -22.73 66.10
CA THR A 304 -11.33 -23.70 65.83
C THR A 304 -11.85 -24.75 64.85
N THR A 305 -11.25 -24.87 63.67
CA THR A 305 -11.66 -25.82 62.62
C THR A 305 -10.52 -26.78 62.28
N CYS A 306 -10.83 -28.06 62.10
CA CYS A 306 -9.87 -29.02 61.56
C CYS A 306 -9.75 -28.85 60.04
N ALA A 307 -8.64 -28.28 59.59
CA ALA A 307 -8.37 -27.96 58.20
C ALA A 307 -7.47 -28.99 57.52
N TYR A 308 -7.64 -29.16 56.21
CA TYR A 308 -6.79 -30.03 55.41
C TYR A 308 -5.42 -29.37 55.20
N ALA A 309 -4.33 -30.12 55.42
CA ALA A 309 -2.95 -29.63 55.35
C ALA A 309 -2.11 -30.32 54.26
N GLY A 310 -2.72 -31.19 53.44
CA GLY A 310 -2.12 -31.78 52.23
C GLY A 310 -2.01 -33.30 52.25
N PHE A 311 -1.55 -33.89 51.14
CA PHE A 311 -1.28 -35.31 50.98
C PHE A 311 0.18 -35.55 50.57
N SER A 312 0.82 -36.58 51.13
CA SER A 312 2.13 -37.08 50.67
C SER A 312 2.29 -38.56 50.97
N LYS A 313 2.83 -39.35 50.04
CA LYS A 313 3.16 -40.78 50.22
C LYS A 313 2.07 -41.60 50.94
N GLN A 314 0.81 -41.48 50.50
CA GLN A 314 -0.35 -42.14 51.12
C GLN A 314 -0.67 -41.70 52.57
N THR A 315 -0.28 -40.51 52.97
CA THR A 315 -0.63 -39.92 54.27
C THR A 315 -1.39 -38.63 54.05
N ILE A 316 -2.53 -38.47 54.72
CA ILE A 316 -3.32 -37.24 54.74
C ILE A 316 -2.92 -36.44 55.97
N PHE A 317 -2.48 -35.20 55.75
CA PHE A 317 -2.16 -34.26 56.80
C PHE A 317 -3.35 -33.34 57.06
N THR A 318 -3.59 -33.06 58.33
CA THR A 318 -4.62 -32.13 58.81
C THR A 318 -4.05 -31.26 59.91
N ASN A 319 -4.46 -30.00 59.97
CA ASN A 319 -3.95 -29.03 60.93
C ASN A 319 -5.10 -28.24 61.57
N ILE A 320 -4.92 -27.79 62.81
CA ILE A 320 -5.90 -26.97 63.51
C ILE A 320 -5.76 -25.52 63.04
N SER A 321 -6.85 -24.93 62.56
CA SER A 321 -6.92 -23.52 62.19
C SER A 321 -7.87 -22.78 63.15
N THR A 322 -7.39 -21.72 63.78
CA THR A 322 -8.19 -20.86 64.67
C THR A 322 -8.50 -19.54 63.98
N LEU A 323 -9.79 -19.21 63.87
CA LEU A 323 -10.27 -17.96 63.29
C LEU A 323 -10.87 -17.09 64.40
N ASN A 324 -10.27 -15.93 64.66
CA ASN A 324 -10.78 -14.94 65.63
C ASN A 324 -11.51 -13.81 64.90
N THR A 325 -12.78 -13.55 65.26
CA THR A 325 -13.64 -12.55 64.60
C THR A 325 -13.89 -11.28 65.45
N CYS A 326 -13.08 -11.01 66.48
CA CYS A 326 -13.25 -9.82 67.32
C CYS A 326 -12.91 -8.53 66.55
N PRO A 327 -13.73 -7.46 66.63
CA PRO A 327 -13.42 -6.17 66.02
C PRO A 327 -12.30 -5.44 66.78
N GLY A 328 -11.21 -5.08 66.09
CA GLY A 328 -10.14 -4.21 66.58
C GLY A 328 -10.15 -2.84 65.89
N PRO A 329 -9.56 -1.77 66.48
CA PRO A 329 -9.70 -0.40 65.98
C PRO A 329 -8.88 -0.14 64.71
N GLU A 330 -9.41 0.73 63.85
CA GLU A 330 -8.90 1.13 62.54
C GLU A 330 -7.46 1.69 62.57
N GLY A 331 -6.61 1.22 61.64
CA GLY A 331 -5.32 1.84 61.30
C GLY A 331 -5.24 2.05 59.79
N GLY A 332 -5.25 3.32 59.36
CA GLY A 332 -5.15 3.73 57.96
C GLY A 332 -3.76 3.51 57.34
N PRO A 333 -3.61 3.72 56.02
CA PRO A 333 -2.38 3.39 55.27
C PRO A 333 -1.27 4.40 55.55
N GLN A 334 -0.05 3.89 55.82
CA GLN A 334 1.18 4.66 55.89
C GLN A 334 1.72 4.96 54.48
N ASP A 335 1.72 6.23 54.09
CA ASP A 335 2.51 6.74 52.96
C ASP A 335 3.99 6.81 53.34
N ASN A 336 4.86 6.27 52.48
CA ASN A 336 6.32 6.38 52.61
C ASN A 336 6.87 6.95 51.29
N PRO A 337 7.23 8.24 51.21
CA PRO A 337 7.72 8.87 49.99
C PRO A 337 9.25 8.82 50.00
N ASN A 338 9.88 7.96 49.17
CA ASN A 338 11.28 8.13 48.75
C ASN A 338 11.70 7.06 47.71
N SER A 339 11.55 7.37 46.42
CA SER A 339 12.43 6.87 45.35
C SER A 339 12.26 7.69 44.07
N ALA A 340 12.59 8.98 44.15
CA ALA A 340 12.93 9.75 42.95
C ALA A 340 14.29 9.26 42.44
N SER A 341 14.34 8.63 41.26
CA SER A 341 15.54 8.73 40.40
C SER A 341 15.28 8.35 38.94
N ARG A 342 15.70 9.28 38.08
CA ARG A 342 16.25 9.13 36.72
C ARG A 342 15.28 8.92 35.54
N THR A 343 14.87 10.07 35.01
CA THR A 343 14.66 10.32 33.58
C THR A 343 15.83 9.77 32.74
N GLY A 344 15.56 8.71 31.99
CA GLY A 344 16.42 8.22 30.91
C GLY A 344 16.12 8.96 29.61
N SER A 345 17.11 9.66 29.10
CA SER A 345 17.11 10.41 27.84
C SER A 345 16.67 9.56 26.64
N GLN A 346 15.81 10.14 25.81
CA GLN A 346 15.43 9.59 24.52
C GLN A 346 16.65 9.37 23.62
N GLY A 347 16.84 8.13 23.17
CA GLY A 347 17.78 7.79 22.11
C GLY A 347 17.28 8.37 20.79
N LEU A 348 17.96 9.41 20.30
CA LEU A 348 17.76 9.98 18.99
C LEU A 348 17.99 8.89 17.93
N ASN A 349 17.02 8.70 17.03
CA ASN A 349 17.07 7.70 15.98
C ASN A 349 17.99 8.19 14.83
N VAL A 350 19.31 8.02 15.00
CA VAL A 350 20.37 8.52 14.09
C VAL A 350 20.31 7.86 12.69
N VAL A 351 19.62 6.72 12.54
CA VAL A 351 19.51 6.00 11.26
C VAL A 351 18.61 6.73 10.26
N GLY A 352 17.53 7.38 10.71
CA GLY A 352 16.64 8.16 9.82
C GLY A 352 17.30 9.42 9.27
N LEU A 353 18.21 10.02 10.04
CA LEU A 353 18.92 11.25 9.66
C LEU A 353 20.08 10.96 8.69
N VAL A 354 20.69 9.78 8.77
CA VAL A 354 21.75 9.33 7.85
C VAL A 354 21.18 8.93 6.48
N VAL A 355 20.00 8.28 6.43
CA VAL A 355 19.29 8.01 5.16
C VAL A 355 18.79 9.29 4.51
N PHE A 356 18.33 10.26 5.32
CA PHE A 356 17.95 11.60 4.86
C PHE A 356 19.14 12.39 4.28
N MET A 357 20.32 12.33 4.92
CA MET A 357 21.55 12.94 4.40
C MET A 357 22.07 12.27 3.13
N HIS A 358 21.90 10.94 2.98
CA HIS A 358 22.27 10.22 1.76
C HIS A 358 21.31 10.42 0.58
N LEU A 359 20.01 10.60 0.82
CA LEU A 359 19.02 10.90 -0.23
C LEU A 359 19.08 12.38 -0.67
N LEU A 360 19.38 13.31 0.25
CA LEU A 360 19.66 14.70 -0.09
C LEU A 360 20.99 14.84 -0.84
N SER A 361 22.02 14.06 -0.49
CA SER A 361 23.27 14.03 -1.25
C SER A 361 23.15 13.29 -2.58
N PHE A 362 22.23 12.33 -2.76
CA PHE A 362 21.91 11.73 -4.07
C PHE A 362 21.04 12.62 -4.96
N GLY A 363 20.07 13.35 -4.41
CA GLY A 363 19.30 14.37 -5.13
C GLY A 363 20.19 15.55 -5.54
N SER A 364 21.11 15.95 -4.66
CA SER A 364 22.15 16.94 -4.97
C SER A 364 23.20 16.38 -5.93
N LEU A 365 23.58 15.09 -5.86
CA LEU A 365 24.48 14.46 -6.85
C LEU A 365 23.81 14.32 -8.21
N LEU A 366 22.50 14.10 -8.30
CA LEU A 366 21.80 14.08 -9.60
C LEU A 366 21.73 15.48 -10.20
N ILE A 367 21.58 16.53 -9.38
CA ILE A 367 21.62 17.93 -9.84
C ILE A 367 23.06 18.36 -10.18
N HIS A 368 24.07 18.00 -9.38
CA HIS A 368 25.49 18.27 -9.65
C HIS A 368 26.06 17.44 -10.80
N SER A 369 25.69 16.16 -10.93
CA SER A 369 26.08 15.33 -12.09
C SER A 369 25.38 15.79 -13.37
N CYS A 370 24.23 16.46 -13.27
CA CYS A 370 23.58 17.10 -14.42
C CYS A 370 24.26 18.43 -14.79
N SER A 371 24.81 19.18 -13.82
CA SER A 371 25.63 20.37 -14.08
C SER A 371 27.03 20.05 -14.63
N VAL A 372 27.67 18.96 -14.18
CA VAL A 372 29.01 18.55 -14.65
C VAL A 372 28.97 17.91 -16.05
N PHE A 373 27.81 17.48 -16.54
CA PHE A 373 27.64 16.98 -17.90
C PHE A 373 27.41 18.08 -18.97
N LEU A 374 27.46 19.36 -18.59
CA LEU A 374 27.11 20.50 -19.46
C LEU A 374 28.29 21.31 -20.02
N ASP A 375 29.55 21.05 -19.65
CA ASP A 375 30.71 21.74 -20.25
C ASP A 375 31.61 20.79 -21.05
N SER A 376 31.27 20.66 -22.34
CA SER A 376 32.18 20.08 -23.34
C SER A 376 33.24 21.12 -23.71
N ASN A 377 34.35 21.21 -22.96
CA ASN A 377 35.68 21.54 -23.53
C ASN A 377 36.89 21.59 -22.56
N SER A 378 36.76 21.43 -21.23
CA SER A 378 37.92 21.62 -20.33
C SER A 378 38.51 20.36 -19.65
N ILE A 379 37.99 19.16 -19.91
CA ILE A 379 38.42 17.96 -19.17
C ILE A 379 39.61 17.23 -19.82
N CYS A 380 40.09 17.68 -20.99
CA CYS A 380 41.22 17.02 -21.66
C CYS A 380 42.60 17.36 -21.08
N LEU A 381 42.72 18.37 -20.19
CA LEU A 381 44.01 18.82 -19.66
C LEU A 381 44.29 18.42 -18.21
N TRP A 382 43.28 18.03 -17.44
CA TRP A 382 43.45 17.63 -16.02
C TRP A 382 43.71 16.13 -15.82
N ILE A 383 43.31 15.28 -16.77
CA ILE A 383 43.43 13.81 -16.63
C ILE A 383 44.83 13.29 -17.03
N LEU A 384 45.69 14.11 -17.64
CA LEU A 384 47.04 13.73 -18.04
C LEU A 384 48.12 13.97 -16.95
N LEU A 385 47.78 14.57 -15.80
CA LEU A 385 48.75 14.87 -14.74
C LEU A 385 48.70 13.98 -13.49
N ASP A 386 47.64 13.18 -13.27
CA ASP A 386 47.45 12.45 -12.00
C ASP A 386 47.74 10.93 -12.05
N LEU A 387 48.36 10.43 -13.12
CA LEU A 387 48.67 8.99 -13.29
C LEU A 387 50.18 8.70 -13.21
N LYS A 388 50.89 9.36 -12.28
CA LYS A 388 52.29 9.03 -11.99
C LYS A 388 52.80 9.56 -10.63
N LEU A 389 52.37 9.00 -9.50
CA LEU A 389 53.17 9.00 -8.25
C LEU A 389 52.64 8.00 -7.19
N GLU A 390 53.53 7.07 -6.84
CA GLU A 390 53.77 6.42 -5.54
C GLU A 390 52.75 5.49 -4.84
N MET A 391 53.13 4.21 -4.84
CA MET A 391 53.12 3.36 -3.65
C MET A 391 54.13 3.89 -2.61
N ALA A 392 53.75 4.04 -1.33
CA ALA A 392 54.56 3.62 -0.17
C ALA A 392 53.85 3.81 1.20
N CYS A 393 53.96 2.75 2.02
CA CYS A 393 54.13 2.70 3.47
C CYS A 393 52.99 3.07 4.44
N GLN A 394 52.44 2.03 5.08
CA GLN A 394 52.61 1.88 6.53
C GLN A 394 53.11 0.47 6.87
N VAL A 395 54.31 0.41 7.44
CA VAL A 395 54.93 -0.75 8.09
C VAL A 395 54.70 -0.62 9.60
N SER A 396 54.36 -1.72 10.24
CA SER A 396 54.79 -2.00 11.62
C SER A 396 55.35 -3.42 11.65
N ASP A 397 56.37 -3.58 12.48
CA ASP A 397 57.52 -4.49 12.37
C ASP A 397 57.25 -5.98 12.55
N GLY A 398 58.19 -6.79 12.03
CA GLY A 398 58.31 -8.21 12.34
C GLY A 398 59.18 -9.02 11.38
N THR A 399 60.45 -8.67 11.24
CA THR A 399 61.57 -9.50 10.73
C THR A 399 61.65 -10.84 11.50
N VAL A 400 62.20 -11.99 11.04
CA VAL A 400 62.95 -12.50 9.88
C VAL A 400 62.92 -14.04 10.09
N SER A 401 62.70 -14.90 9.09
CA SER A 401 63.80 -15.57 8.37
C SER A 401 63.28 -16.52 7.30
N SER A 402 64.01 -16.49 6.19
CA SER A 402 63.89 -17.22 4.92
C SER A 402 64.17 -18.73 4.98
N GLY A 403 63.57 -19.49 4.06
CA GLY A 403 64.00 -20.84 3.67
C GLY A 403 63.25 -21.35 2.42
N LEU A 404 63.98 -21.69 1.37
CA LEU A 404 63.59 -21.96 -0.02
C LEU A 404 62.76 -23.25 -0.30
N ALA A 405 61.83 -23.10 -1.25
CA ALA A 405 61.58 -23.88 -2.50
C ALA A 405 61.27 -25.41 -2.54
N ARG A 406 60.56 -25.78 -3.63
CA ARG A 406 60.35 -27.12 -4.30
C ARG A 406 59.17 -27.98 -3.76
N ILE A 407 58.41 -28.80 -4.52
CA ILE A 407 58.60 -29.53 -5.80
C ILE A 407 57.22 -30.15 -6.26
N VAL A 408 57.01 -30.31 -7.58
CA VAL A 408 56.39 -31.44 -8.38
C VAL A 408 54.98 -31.98 -7.99
N GLY A 409 54.01 -32.28 -8.86
CA GLY A 409 53.95 -32.58 -10.30
C GLY A 409 53.42 -34.02 -10.54
N LYS A 410 52.42 -34.23 -11.41
CA LYS A 410 52.28 -35.42 -12.30
C LYS A 410 51.03 -35.37 -13.19
N GLN A 411 51.16 -35.99 -14.36
CA GLN A 411 50.32 -35.94 -15.56
C GLN A 411 50.22 -37.35 -16.17
N GLN A 412 49.05 -37.74 -16.68
CA GLN A 412 48.76 -38.89 -17.58
C GLN A 412 47.44 -38.58 -18.31
N VAL A 413 47.38 -38.23 -19.60
CA VAL A 413 47.46 -38.98 -20.89
C VAL A 413 46.20 -39.85 -21.20
N ILE A 414 45.61 -39.58 -22.38
CA ILE A 414 44.26 -39.88 -22.95
C ILE A 414 44.40 -40.94 -24.09
N PRO A 415 43.33 -41.57 -24.69
CA PRO A 415 42.58 -40.93 -25.81
C PRO A 415 41.09 -41.33 -26.05
N ASP A 416 40.36 -40.42 -26.72
CA ASP A 416 39.23 -40.58 -27.69
C ASP A 416 37.89 -41.25 -27.26
N LYS A 417 36.67 -40.75 -27.58
CA LYS A 417 36.19 -39.71 -28.52
C LYS A 417 34.67 -39.48 -28.29
N THR A 418 34.23 -38.26 -27.97
CA THR A 418 33.02 -37.59 -28.54
C THR A 418 32.84 -36.18 -27.93
N LEU A 419 33.41 -35.15 -28.56
CA LEU A 419 32.80 -33.81 -28.73
C LEU A 419 33.71 -32.95 -29.61
N SER A 420 33.22 -32.56 -30.79
CA SER A 420 33.95 -31.74 -31.76
C SER A 420 33.74 -30.24 -31.54
N PHE A 421 34.82 -29.58 -31.11
CA PHE A 421 35.43 -28.34 -31.61
C PHE A 421 34.59 -27.26 -32.32
N LEU A 422 34.74 -25.98 -31.93
CA LEU A 422 35.72 -25.08 -32.58
C LEU A 422 35.99 -23.76 -31.81
N LYS A 423 37.27 -23.53 -31.52
CA LYS A 423 37.93 -22.23 -31.31
C LYS A 423 37.95 -21.42 -32.61
N LEU A 424 37.91 -20.08 -32.55
CA LEU A 424 38.75 -19.14 -33.33
C LEU A 424 38.48 -17.71 -32.81
N LYS A 425 39.45 -17.03 -32.18
CA LYS A 425 40.55 -16.20 -32.75
C LYS A 425 40.06 -14.83 -33.22
N CYS A 426 40.43 -13.79 -32.46
CA CYS A 426 40.34 -12.39 -32.86
C CYS A 426 41.16 -12.15 -34.14
N ARG A 427 40.58 -11.41 -35.08
CA ARG A 427 41.29 -10.88 -36.25
C ARG A 427 40.81 -9.45 -36.53
N ASP A 428 41.74 -8.52 -36.42
CA ASP A 428 41.71 -7.23 -37.10
C ASP A 428 41.64 -7.45 -38.62
N VAL A 429 40.66 -6.84 -39.31
CA VAL A 429 40.84 -6.36 -40.70
C VAL A 429 39.97 -5.13 -40.95
N ARG A 430 40.67 -4.03 -41.21
CA ARG A 430 40.25 -2.77 -41.84
C ARG A 430 39.76 -3.04 -43.27
N VAL A 431 38.59 -2.53 -43.70
CA VAL A 431 38.32 -2.36 -45.14
C VAL A 431 37.64 -1.01 -45.42
N THR A 432 38.42 -0.23 -46.16
CA THR A 432 38.15 0.99 -46.90
C THR A 432 37.07 0.84 -47.97
N SER A 433 36.46 1.98 -48.30
CA SER A 433 35.63 2.24 -49.48
C SER A 433 36.21 1.65 -50.78
N GLN A 434 35.37 1.02 -51.61
CA GLN A 434 35.33 1.27 -53.05
C GLN A 434 34.15 0.58 -53.75
N ILE A 435 33.33 1.43 -54.40
CA ILE A 435 32.83 1.35 -55.78
C ILE A 435 33.07 0.01 -56.53
N SER A 436 32.01 -0.56 -57.10
CA SER A 436 32.12 -1.15 -58.45
C SER A 436 30.82 -1.05 -59.24
N ARG A 437 30.97 -0.42 -60.41
CA ARG A 437 30.08 -0.43 -61.56
C ARG A 437 29.93 -1.85 -62.10
N LYS A 438 28.73 -2.17 -62.61
CA LYS A 438 28.57 -3.11 -63.73
C LYS A 438 28.28 -2.31 -65.00
N VAL A 439 29.09 -2.57 -66.02
CA VAL A 439 28.94 -2.10 -67.40
C VAL A 439 28.24 -3.21 -68.20
N LEU A 440 27.22 -2.86 -68.98
CA LEU A 440 26.79 -3.61 -70.17
C LEU A 440 26.16 -2.64 -71.19
N GLN A 441 26.93 -2.43 -72.26
CA GLN A 441 26.60 -2.19 -73.68
C GLN A 441 25.49 -1.21 -74.14
N ASN A 442 25.95 -0.13 -74.78
CA ASN A 442 25.57 0.45 -76.08
C ASN A 442 24.28 -0.02 -76.79
N ARG A 443 23.39 0.94 -77.10
CA ARG A 443 22.89 1.21 -78.47
C ARG A 443 22.18 2.58 -78.59
N ASN A 444 22.42 3.21 -79.74
CA ASN A 444 21.99 4.54 -80.20
C ASN A 444 20.48 4.82 -80.15
N GLY A 445 20.07 6.09 -80.02
CA GLY A 445 18.70 6.53 -80.26
C GLY A 445 18.39 8.00 -79.95
N VAL A 446 18.84 8.88 -80.84
CA VAL A 446 18.36 10.23 -81.23
C VAL A 446 17.09 10.82 -80.57
N GLY A 447 17.16 12.10 -80.19
CA GLY A 447 16.05 13.07 -80.23
C GLY A 447 16.00 14.05 -79.04
N ASN A 448 16.55 15.27 -79.16
CA ASN A 448 15.83 16.52 -79.53
C ASN A 448 15.00 17.11 -78.34
N TRP A 449 15.15 18.34 -77.83
CA TRP A 449 15.58 19.64 -78.37
C TRP A 449 15.86 20.70 -77.25
N HIS A 450 16.75 21.67 -77.59
CA HIS A 450 16.89 23.10 -77.17
C HIS A 450 17.14 23.50 -75.69
N LEU A 451 18.30 24.10 -75.31
CA LEU A 451 18.80 25.50 -75.48
C LEU A 451 17.88 26.55 -74.82
N SER A 452 18.29 27.46 -73.92
CA SER A 452 19.48 28.35 -73.89
C SER A 452 19.64 28.90 -72.44
N ALA A 453 20.78 28.79 -71.75
CA ALA A 453 21.91 29.75 -71.66
C ALA A 453 21.52 31.24 -71.49
N SER A 454 22.03 31.91 -70.42
CA SER A 454 23.08 32.97 -70.52
C SER A 454 22.95 34.13 -69.50
N PHE A 455 24.00 34.31 -68.66
CA PHE A 455 24.67 35.60 -68.29
C PHE A 455 24.02 36.56 -67.24
N ARG A 456 24.72 37.39 -66.44
CA ARG A 456 26.14 37.74 -66.17
C ARG A 456 26.25 38.42 -64.79
N HIS A 457 27.45 38.36 -64.24
CA HIS A 457 28.04 39.02 -63.06
C HIS A 457 27.96 40.58 -62.94
N ASN A 458 27.95 41.02 -61.67
CA ASN A 458 28.85 42.02 -61.02
C ASN A 458 28.60 43.55 -60.99
N TYR A 459 28.59 44.05 -59.73
CA TYR A 459 29.47 45.06 -59.11
C TYR A 459 29.01 46.52 -58.83
N LEU A 460 29.05 46.84 -57.51
CA LEU A 460 29.74 47.96 -56.83
C LEU A 460 28.99 49.21 -56.31
N PHE A 461 29.14 49.36 -54.97
CA PHE A 461 29.34 50.56 -54.13
C PHE A 461 28.25 51.65 -53.98
N THR A 462 27.82 51.88 -52.74
CA THR A 462 28.35 52.95 -51.85
C THR A 462 27.75 52.86 -50.43
N SER A 463 28.47 53.38 -49.44
CA SER A 463 28.16 53.54 -48.00
C SER A 463 28.88 54.83 -47.55
N PRO A 464 28.73 55.42 -46.34
CA PRO A 464 27.80 55.25 -45.20
C PRO A 464 27.15 56.59 -44.74
N VAL A 465 26.31 56.61 -43.69
CA VAL A 465 26.38 57.57 -42.55
C VAL A 465 25.54 57.04 -41.36
N VAL A 466 26.11 57.23 -40.16
CA VAL A 466 25.70 56.78 -38.82
C VAL A 466 24.69 57.73 -38.17
N HIS A 467 23.72 57.21 -37.40
CA HIS A 467 23.32 57.84 -36.14
C HIS A 467 22.84 56.84 -35.07
N ARG A 468 23.38 57.03 -33.88
CA ARG A 468 23.21 56.26 -32.64
C ARG A 468 22.11 56.89 -31.78
N ARG A 469 21.21 56.11 -31.16
CA ARG A 469 20.55 56.50 -29.89
C ARG A 469 20.01 55.32 -29.08
N ASN A 470 20.20 55.45 -27.76
CA ASN A 470 19.88 54.55 -26.66
C ASN A 470 18.40 54.17 -26.54
N SER A 471 18.12 52.93 -26.14
CA SER A 471 16.84 52.51 -25.58
C SER A 471 16.96 52.37 -24.07
N GLY A 472 16.29 53.26 -23.34
CA GLY A 472 16.03 53.14 -21.91
C GLY A 472 14.79 52.29 -21.65
N PHE A 473 14.86 51.53 -20.55
CA PHE A 473 13.91 50.52 -20.11
C PHE A 473 12.70 51.16 -19.40
N ILE A 474 11.46 50.72 -19.69
CA ILE A 474 10.30 50.93 -18.80
C ILE A 474 9.59 49.59 -18.58
N VAL A 475 9.50 49.21 -17.31
CA VAL A 475 8.77 48.05 -16.79
C VAL A 475 7.32 48.47 -16.52
N ALA A 476 6.34 47.72 -17.03
CA ALA A 476 4.97 47.78 -16.56
C ALA A 476 4.46 46.38 -16.19
N ARG A 477 4.04 46.24 -14.94
CA ARG A 477 3.48 45.06 -14.29
C ARG A 477 2.01 45.37 -14.01
N ASN A 478 1.06 44.54 -14.46
CA ASN A 478 -0.34 44.51 -13.99
C ASN A 478 -0.76 43.02 -13.98
N GLN A 479 -1.01 42.35 -12.85
CA GLN A 479 -2.14 42.46 -11.91
C GLN A 479 -3.51 42.51 -12.62
N LEU A 480 -4.28 41.42 -12.53
CA LEU A 480 -5.72 41.52 -12.27
C LEU A 480 -6.27 40.19 -11.71
N SER A 481 -6.84 40.28 -10.51
CA SER A 481 -7.88 39.40 -9.95
C SER A 481 -8.63 40.24 -8.93
N SER A 482 -9.92 40.53 -9.17
CA SER A 482 -10.95 40.71 -8.13
C SER A 482 -12.31 41.02 -8.79
N ASP A 483 -13.36 40.52 -8.15
CA ASP A 483 -14.79 40.59 -8.49
C ASP A 483 -15.47 41.96 -8.25
N TYR A 484 -16.71 42.04 -8.78
CA TYR A 484 -17.90 42.86 -8.45
C TYR A 484 -18.16 44.22 -9.13
N GLY A 485 -19.28 44.27 -9.88
CA GLY A 485 -20.46 45.09 -9.53
C GLY A 485 -20.68 46.49 -10.15
N VAL A 486 -21.63 46.56 -11.09
CA VAL A 486 -22.66 47.63 -11.33
C VAL A 486 -22.24 49.01 -11.91
N ASP A 487 -23.04 49.41 -12.91
CA ASP A 487 -23.39 50.72 -13.49
C ASP A 487 -22.50 51.51 -14.47
N SER A 488 -23.04 51.61 -15.70
CA SER A 488 -23.30 52.81 -16.52
C SER A 488 -22.34 54.00 -16.43
N SER A 489 -21.67 54.32 -17.55
CA SER A 489 -21.96 55.50 -18.41
C SER A 489 -20.81 55.71 -19.41
N GLY A 490 -21.16 56.11 -20.62
CA GLY A 490 -20.26 56.15 -21.77
C GLY A 490 -19.32 57.34 -21.80
N VAL A 491 -18.21 57.17 -22.54
CA VAL A 491 -17.47 58.25 -23.21
C VAL A 491 -16.89 57.64 -24.50
N GLU A 492 -17.33 58.15 -25.65
CA GLU A 492 -16.66 58.00 -26.95
C GLU A 492 -15.38 58.84 -26.94
N GLU A 493 -14.26 58.26 -27.41
CA GLU A 493 -13.12 59.05 -27.85
C GLU A 493 -12.56 58.47 -29.15
N SER A 494 -12.76 59.23 -30.22
CA SER A 494 -12.34 58.98 -31.59
C SER A 494 -10.86 59.30 -31.79
N LEU A 495 -10.11 58.45 -32.50
CA LEU A 495 -8.80 58.81 -33.03
C LEU A 495 -8.69 58.49 -34.53
N TYR A 496 -8.28 59.51 -35.28
CA TYR A 496 -8.07 59.55 -36.72
C TYR A 496 -6.92 58.64 -37.18
N VAL A 497 -7.05 58.07 -38.38
CA VAL A 497 -5.96 57.42 -39.12
C VAL A 497 -5.76 58.19 -40.43
N GLU A 498 -4.55 58.68 -40.65
CA GLU A 498 -4.10 59.27 -41.92
C GLU A 498 -3.93 58.16 -42.97
N GLU A 499 -4.55 58.37 -44.15
CA GLU A 499 -4.31 57.62 -45.39
C GLU A 499 -3.09 58.21 -46.10
N ASP A 500 -2.16 57.36 -46.54
CA ASP A 500 -1.20 57.71 -47.58
C ASP A 500 -1.32 56.71 -48.74
N ASP A 501 -1.80 57.23 -49.86
CA ASP A 501 -1.91 56.59 -51.16
C ASP A 501 -0.54 56.48 -51.86
N ALA A 502 -0.28 55.34 -52.49
CA ALA A 502 0.62 55.29 -53.65
C ALA A 502 0.14 54.24 -54.66
N SER A 503 -0.52 54.72 -55.70
CA SER A 503 -0.96 53.95 -56.87
C SER A 503 0.19 53.68 -57.85
N SER A 504 0.15 52.53 -58.51
CA SER A 504 0.64 52.40 -59.89
C SER A 504 -0.35 51.55 -60.72
N ARG A 505 -0.72 52.06 -61.90
CA ARG A 505 -1.61 51.44 -62.89
C ARG A 505 -0.77 50.87 -64.04
N ASP A 506 -1.23 49.76 -64.62
CA ASP A 506 -1.37 49.53 -66.08
C ASP A 506 -2.36 48.35 -66.27
N GLN A 507 -3.54 48.56 -66.88
CA GLN A 507 -3.90 48.50 -68.31
C GLN A 507 -3.83 47.10 -68.97
N ASN A 508 -4.86 46.27 -68.74
CA ASN A 508 -5.75 45.70 -69.78
C ASN A 508 -6.55 44.49 -69.27
N GLY A 509 -7.88 44.60 -69.32
CA GLY A 509 -8.77 43.51 -69.74
C GLY A 509 -9.12 42.41 -68.73
N ALA A 510 -10.29 42.58 -68.09
CA ALA A 510 -11.15 41.52 -67.55
C ALA A 510 -10.55 40.56 -66.50
N VAL A 511 -10.71 40.89 -65.22
CA VAL A 511 -10.68 39.88 -64.16
C VAL A 511 -12.03 39.19 -64.15
N GLN A 512 -12.08 38.02 -64.77
CA GLN A 512 -13.11 37.01 -64.51
C GLN A 512 -13.08 36.72 -63.02
N TRP A 513 -14.19 36.97 -62.31
CA TRP A 513 -14.38 36.45 -60.95
C TRP A 513 -14.40 34.93 -61.04
N LYS A 514 -13.23 34.31 -60.95
CA LYS A 514 -13.13 32.91 -60.61
C LYS A 514 -13.56 32.85 -59.17
N GLU A 515 -14.78 32.34 -58.94
CA GLU A 515 -15.22 31.92 -57.62
C GLU A 515 -14.03 31.22 -56.95
N PRO A 516 -13.66 31.61 -55.72
CA PRO A 516 -12.62 30.89 -55.01
C PRO A 516 -13.12 29.46 -54.91
N SER A 517 -12.46 28.55 -55.61
CA SER A 517 -12.69 27.11 -55.53
C SER A 517 -12.82 26.77 -54.06
N GLN A 518 -14.01 26.33 -53.65
CA GLN A 518 -14.26 25.76 -52.34
C GLN A 518 -13.20 24.69 -52.12
N TYR A 519 -12.15 25.01 -51.36
CA TYR A 519 -11.19 24.00 -50.93
C TYR A 519 -11.88 23.20 -49.83
N GLN A 520 -12.52 22.13 -50.31
CA GLN A 520 -13.15 21.10 -49.54
C GLN A 520 -12.11 20.47 -48.61
N GLN A 521 -12.28 20.77 -47.33
CA GLN A 521 -11.90 20.03 -46.13
C GLN A 521 -11.19 18.69 -46.33
N GLN A 522 -10.02 18.51 -45.70
CA GLN A 522 -9.43 17.19 -45.42
C GLN A 522 -9.86 16.66 -44.04
N PRO A 523 -10.97 15.91 -43.90
CA PRO A 523 -11.39 15.28 -42.64
C PRO A 523 -10.52 14.07 -42.23
N LEU A 524 -9.64 13.59 -43.11
CA LEU A 524 -8.85 12.38 -42.88
C LEU A 524 -7.69 12.58 -41.87
N ASN A 525 -7.23 13.82 -41.68
CA ASN A 525 -6.00 14.08 -40.90
C ASN A 525 -6.26 14.09 -39.38
N VAL A 526 -7.30 14.79 -38.91
CA VAL A 526 -7.65 14.88 -37.47
C VAL A 526 -7.98 13.50 -36.89
N LYS A 527 -8.76 12.68 -37.61
CA LYS A 527 -9.10 11.32 -37.18
C LYS A 527 -7.88 10.43 -37.08
N ARG A 528 -6.98 10.50 -38.06
CA ARG A 528 -5.74 9.71 -38.09
C ARG A 528 -4.80 10.13 -36.96
N GLU A 529 -4.67 11.42 -36.70
CA GLU A 529 -3.86 11.96 -35.61
C GLU A 529 -4.40 11.51 -34.25
N LEU A 530 -5.72 11.67 -34.00
CA LEU A 530 -6.35 11.25 -32.75
C LEU A 530 -6.16 9.74 -32.49
N LEU A 531 -6.36 8.90 -33.51
CA LEU A 531 -6.15 7.45 -33.37
C LEU A 531 -4.68 7.08 -33.16
N ALA A 532 -3.75 7.78 -33.83
CA ALA A 532 -2.32 7.57 -33.67
C ALA A 532 -1.83 7.91 -32.25
N LEU A 533 -2.50 8.84 -31.56
CA LEU A 533 -2.25 9.16 -30.15
C LEU A 533 -2.94 8.18 -29.20
N CYS A 534 -4.21 7.85 -29.48
CA CYS A 534 -5.06 7.06 -28.61
C CYS A 534 -4.61 5.60 -28.49
N VAL A 535 -4.20 4.95 -29.59
CA VAL A 535 -3.83 3.51 -29.56
C VAL A 535 -2.64 3.23 -28.64
N PRO A 536 -1.50 3.96 -28.74
CA PRO A 536 -0.42 3.80 -27.76
C PRO A 536 -0.85 4.19 -26.35
N ALA A 537 -1.65 5.26 -26.19
CA ALA A 537 -2.13 5.67 -24.86
C ALA A 537 -2.95 4.57 -24.16
N ILE A 538 -3.80 3.84 -24.90
CA ILE A 538 -4.55 2.68 -24.38
C ILE A 538 -3.59 1.59 -23.88
N ALA A 539 -2.58 1.25 -24.68
CA ALA A 539 -1.56 0.28 -24.27
C ALA A 539 -0.81 0.73 -23.00
N GLY A 540 -0.47 2.03 -22.91
CA GLY A 540 0.18 2.62 -21.75
C GLY A 540 -0.65 2.53 -20.48
N GLN A 541 -1.95 2.85 -20.55
CA GLN A 541 -2.86 2.77 -19.40
C GLN A 541 -3.18 1.32 -18.97
N ALA A 542 -2.98 0.33 -19.85
CA ALA A 542 -3.19 -1.08 -19.52
C ALA A 542 -2.00 -1.72 -18.78
N ILE A 543 -0.76 -1.32 -19.08
CA ILE A 543 0.47 -1.95 -18.54
C ILE A 543 0.51 -1.96 -17.01
N GLU A 544 0.18 -0.83 -16.39
CA GLU A 544 0.35 -0.65 -14.94
C GLU A 544 -0.65 -1.46 -14.10
N PRO A 545 -1.97 -1.50 -14.43
CA PRO A 545 -2.90 -2.46 -13.81
C PRO A 545 -2.45 -3.92 -13.92
N PHE A 546 -1.89 -4.34 -15.05
CA PHE A 546 -1.37 -5.70 -15.21
C PHE A 546 -0.18 -6.00 -14.30
N ALA A 547 0.77 -5.07 -14.19
CA ALA A 547 1.92 -5.22 -13.31
C ALA A 547 1.52 -5.28 -11.83
N GLN A 548 0.56 -4.45 -11.40
CA GLN A 548 0.02 -4.47 -10.05
C GLN A 548 -0.70 -5.79 -9.73
N LEU A 549 -1.44 -6.37 -10.69
CA LEU A 549 -2.03 -7.70 -10.54
C LEU A 549 -0.97 -8.77 -10.33
N MET A 550 0.16 -8.70 -11.04
CA MET A 550 1.28 -9.63 -10.86
C MET A 550 1.98 -9.46 -9.52
N GLU A 551 2.26 -8.22 -9.08
CA GLU A 551 2.80 -7.93 -7.75
C GLU A 551 1.94 -8.57 -6.65
N THR A 552 0.63 -8.33 -6.72
CA THR A 552 -0.37 -8.89 -5.80
C THR A 552 -0.34 -10.42 -5.83
N ALA A 553 -0.24 -11.03 -7.02
CA ALA A 553 -0.18 -12.49 -7.16
C ALA A 553 1.09 -13.10 -6.54
N TYR A 554 2.26 -12.44 -6.67
CA TYR A 554 3.51 -12.92 -6.09
C TYR A 554 3.53 -12.78 -4.57
N ILE A 555 3.10 -11.63 -4.04
CA ILE A 555 2.96 -11.43 -2.58
C ILE A 555 1.94 -12.42 -2.00
N GLY A 556 0.85 -12.69 -2.72
CA GLY A 556 -0.19 -13.63 -2.31
C GLY A 556 0.30 -15.05 -2.07
N ARG A 557 1.41 -15.46 -2.71
CA ARG A 557 2.03 -16.77 -2.48
C ARG A 557 2.93 -16.83 -1.24
N LEU A 558 3.28 -15.69 -0.62
CA LEU A 558 4.03 -15.66 0.64
C LEU A 558 3.14 -15.96 1.85
N GLY A 559 1.87 -15.54 1.79
CA GLY A 559 0.91 -15.75 2.86
C GLY A 559 -0.15 -14.66 2.89
N ALA A 560 -1.29 -14.97 3.52
CA ALA A 560 -2.42 -14.05 3.60
C ALA A 560 -2.09 -12.76 4.37
N LEU A 561 -1.22 -12.83 5.40
CA LEU A 561 -0.80 -11.68 6.20
C LEU A 561 0.00 -10.66 5.36
N GLU A 562 0.97 -11.13 4.57
CA GLU A 562 1.81 -10.29 3.72
C GLU A 562 0.99 -9.64 2.60
N LEU A 563 0.07 -10.40 2.00
CA LEU A 563 -0.84 -9.90 0.98
C LEU A 563 -1.79 -8.82 1.53
N ALA A 564 -2.41 -9.08 2.68
CA ALA A 564 -3.29 -8.12 3.33
C ALA A 564 -2.53 -6.85 3.73
N SER A 565 -1.32 -7.00 4.24
CA SER A 565 -0.47 -5.87 4.65
C SER A 565 -0.05 -5.01 3.45
N ALA A 566 0.46 -5.65 2.39
CA ALA A 566 0.80 -4.96 1.15
C ALA A 566 -0.43 -4.29 0.52
N GLY A 567 -1.59 -4.96 0.52
CA GLY A 567 -2.83 -4.41 -0.03
C GLY A 567 -3.30 -3.14 0.67
N ILE A 568 -3.24 -3.10 2.01
CA ILE A 568 -3.60 -1.89 2.76
C ILE A 568 -2.62 -0.76 2.47
N SER A 569 -1.32 -1.06 2.45
CA SER A 569 -0.28 -0.09 2.13
C SER A 569 -0.39 0.45 0.70
N ILE A 570 -0.66 -0.42 -0.28
CA ILE A 570 -0.90 -0.03 -1.67
C ILE A 570 -2.13 0.86 -1.77
N ASN A 571 -3.20 0.58 -1.02
CA ASN A 571 -4.40 1.44 -1.00
C ASN A 571 -4.13 2.81 -0.39
N ILE A 572 -3.41 2.88 0.74
CA ILE A 572 -3.01 4.16 1.34
C ILE A 572 -2.15 4.96 0.37
N PHE A 573 -1.11 4.32 -0.19
CA PHE A 573 -0.24 4.93 -1.17
C PHE A 573 -1.06 5.46 -2.35
N ASN A 574 -1.90 4.62 -2.96
CA ASN A 574 -2.72 5.00 -4.11
C ASN A 574 -3.71 6.13 -3.78
N TYR A 575 -4.30 6.14 -2.58
CA TYR A 575 -5.22 7.20 -2.16
C TYR A 575 -4.49 8.54 -2.09
N ILE A 576 -3.36 8.59 -1.37
CA ILE A 576 -2.57 9.81 -1.18
C ILE A 576 -1.94 10.26 -2.50
N SER A 577 -1.30 9.33 -3.23
CA SER A 577 -0.70 9.61 -4.53
C SER A 577 -1.72 10.12 -5.54
N LYS A 578 -2.90 9.48 -5.68
CA LYS A 578 -3.87 9.90 -6.71
C LYS A 578 -4.49 11.27 -6.44
N VAL A 579 -4.62 11.68 -5.17
CA VAL A 579 -5.10 13.02 -4.81
C VAL A 579 -4.20 14.09 -5.42
N PHE A 580 -2.88 13.96 -5.30
CA PHE A 580 -1.94 14.98 -5.80
C PHE A 580 -1.50 14.76 -7.26
N ASN A 581 -1.36 13.51 -7.69
CA ASN A 581 -0.77 13.19 -8.99
C ASN A 581 -1.74 13.38 -10.16
N ILE A 582 -3.05 13.12 -9.98
CA ILE A 582 -4.03 13.30 -11.05
C ILE A 582 -4.12 14.79 -11.48
N PRO A 583 -4.29 15.75 -10.55
CA PRO A 583 -4.24 17.17 -10.89
C PRO A 583 -2.96 17.57 -11.61
N LEU A 584 -1.80 17.15 -11.10
CA LEU A 584 -0.51 17.54 -11.66
C LEU A 584 -0.31 16.98 -13.07
N LEU A 585 -0.65 15.71 -13.29
CA LEU A 585 -0.64 15.05 -14.59
C LEU A 585 -1.51 15.82 -15.60
N SER A 586 -2.77 16.10 -15.24
CA SER A 586 -3.73 16.75 -16.14
C SER A 586 -3.33 18.20 -16.47
N VAL A 587 -2.89 18.98 -15.49
CA VAL A 587 -2.45 20.38 -15.72
C VAL A 587 -1.19 20.42 -16.57
N ALA A 588 -0.22 19.53 -16.29
CA ALA A 588 1.00 19.43 -17.09
C ALA A 588 0.70 19.13 -18.56
N THR A 589 -0.23 18.22 -18.86
CA THR A 589 -0.63 17.93 -20.25
C THR A 589 -1.19 19.15 -20.97
N SER A 590 -2.13 19.88 -20.35
CA SER A 590 -2.75 21.04 -21.00
C SER A 590 -1.77 22.19 -21.19
N PHE A 591 -1.02 22.55 -20.15
CA PHE A 591 -0.13 23.72 -20.21
C PHE A 591 1.10 23.47 -21.08
N VAL A 592 1.63 22.25 -21.12
CA VAL A 592 2.71 21.92 -22.06
C VAL A 592 2.19 21.97 -23.51
N ALA A 593 1.00 21.43 -23.78
CA ALA A 593 0.40 21.51 -25.12
C ALA A 593 0.14 22.96 -25.57
N GLU A 594 -0.32 23.81 -24.65
CA GLU A 594 -0.53 25.25 -24.86
C GLU A 594 0.78 26.00 -25.10
N ASP A 595 1.79 25.79 -24.27
CA ASP A 595 3.11 26.44 -24.37
C ASP A 595 3.82 26.09 -25.69
N ILE A 596 3.78 24.82 -26.11
CA ILE A 596 4.30 24.40 -27.43
C ILE A 596 3.58 25.12 -28.57
N SER A 597 2.27 25.33 -28.40
CA SER A 597 1.43 25.92 -29.44
C SER A 597 1.67 27.42 -29.57
N LYS A 598 1.85 28.13 -28.46
CA LYS A 598 2.19 29.57 -28.44
C LYS A 598 3.58 29.85 -29.02
N ASN A 599 4.59 29.06 -28.62
CA ASN A 599 5.95 29.20 -29.16
C ASN A 599 6.06 28.83 -30.65
N ALA A 600 5.10 28.09 -31.21
CA ALA A 600 5.06 27.82 -32.66
C ALA A 600 4.49 29.00 -33.47
N ILE A 601 3.85 29.98 -32.82
CA ILE A 601 3.23 31.15 -33.46
C ILE A 601 4.18 32.36 -33.43
N GLU A 602 5.07 32.45 -32.44
CA GLU A 602 6.10 33.51 -32.31
C GLU A 602 7.32 33.33 -33.24
N ASP A 603 7.37 32.23 -34.00
CA ASP A 603 8.38 31.93 -35.02
C ASP A 603 7.91 32.16 -36.50
N PRO A 604 7.20 33.25 -36.88
CA PRO A 604 6.77 33.46 -38.26
C PRO A 604 7.83 34.16 -39.13
N SER A 605 9.00 34.54 -38.59
CA SER A 605 10.04 35.24 -39.36
C SER A 605 10.91 34.31 -40.23
N SER A 606 10.41 33.16 -40.66
CA SER A 606 11.11 32.32 -41.65
C SER A 606 10.21 31.77 -42.75
N ASP A 607 9.20 32.54 -43.18
CA ASP A 607 8.45 32.24 -44.41
C ASP A 607 9.09 32.85 -45.68
N SER A 608 10.42 33.03 -45.66
CA SER A 608 11.21 33.16 -46.89
C SER A 608 11.94 31.84 -47.14
N LEU A 609 11.20 30.90 -47.74
CA LEU A 609 11.73 29.66 -48.25
C LEU A 609 12.56 29.94 -49.50
N GLU A 610 13.88 30.04 -49.36
CA GLU A 610 14.79 29.67 -50.44
C GLU A 610 16.12 29.14 -49.87
N GLY A 611 16.31 27.82 -49.98
CA GLY A 611 17.58 27.14 -49.70
C GLY A 611 17.68 26.43 -48.35
N CYS A 612 16.96 25.31 -48.17
CA CYS A 612 17.29 24.35 -47.11
C CYS A 612 18.12 23.20 -47.67
N THR A 613 19.41 23.17 -47.32
CA THR A 613 20.22 21.94 -47.36
C THR A 613 19.74 20.99 -46.25
N ASP A 614 19.79 19.67 -46.52
CA ASP A 614 19.34 18.60 -45.61
C ASP A 614 19.95 18.69 -44.19
N GLU A 615 21.13 19.29 -44.04
CA GLU A 615 21.77 19.51 -42.73
C GLU A 615 21.05 20.52 -41.83
N LYS A 616 20.43 21.57 -42.38
CA LYS A 616 19.71 22.58 -41.58
C LYS A 616 18.34 22.09 -41.12
N LEU A 617 17.73 21.14 -41.84
CA LEU A 617 16.48 20.49 -41.43
C LEU A 617 16.72 19.56 -40.22
N VAL A 618 17.86 18.85 -40.21
CA VAL A 618 18.30 18.03 -39.08
C VAL A 618 18.68 18.89 -37.87
N ALA A 619 19.26 20.07 -38.08
CA ALA A 619 19.55 21.03 -37.01
C ALA A 619 18.27 21.61 -36.36
N ARG A 620 17.23 21.96 -37.14
CA ARG A 620 15.93 22.43 -36.60
C ARG A 620 15.15 21.36 -35.82
N LEU A 621 15.37 20.07 -36.12
CA LEU A 621 14.79 18.96 -35.35
C LEU A 621 15.51 18.70 -34.01
N SER A 622 16.67 19.32 -33.79
CA SER A 622 17.55 19.12 -32.62
C SER A 622 17.60 20.31 -31.65
N GLU A 623 16.89 21.42 -31.90
CA GLU A 623 16.84 22.52 -30.93
C GLU A 623 16.01 22.12 -29.71
N ARG A 624 16.69 21.99 -28.55
CA ARG A 624 16.02 21.79 -27.27
C ARG A 624 15.12 22.98 -26.99
N LYS A 625 13.80 22.79 -27.10
CA LYS A 625 12.84 23.86 -26.82
C LYS A 625 12.83 24.18 -25.32
N GLN A 626 12.94 25.46 -24.99
CA GLN A 626 12.89 25.93 -23.62
C GLN A 626 11.43 26.25 -23.25
N LEU A 627 10.75 25.31 -22.62
CA LEU A 627 9.34 25.45 -22.23
C LEU A 627 9.25 25.68 -20.72
N SER A 628 8.82 26.89 -20.32
CA SER A 628 8.70 27.24 -18.89
C SER A 628 7.65 26.38 -18.19
N SER A 629 6.62 25.95 -18.92
CA SER A 629 5.59 25.02 -18.43
C SER A 629 6.18 23.67 -17.97
N VAL A 630 7.16 23.13 -18.71
CA VAL A 630 7.84 21.86 -18.40
C VAL A 630 8.70 22.00 -17.15
N SER A 631 9.53 23.05 -17.08
CA SER A 631 10.36 23.31 -15.89
C SER A 631 9.52 23.53 -14.64
N THR A 632 8.40 24.26 -14.73
CA THR A 632 7.48 24.48 -13.61
C THR A 632 6.85 23.16 -13.14
N ALA A 633 6.37 22.33 -14.08
CA ALA A 633 5.76 21.04 -13.76
C ALA A 633 6.76 20.09 -13.07
N LEU A 634 8.00 20.03 -13.54
CA LEU A 634 9.04 19.18 -12.96
C LEU A 634 9.45 19.64 -11.55
N LEU A 635 9.60 20.96 -11.34
CA LEU A 635 9.89 21.52 -10.01
C LEU A 635 8.76 21.21 -9.01
N LEU A 636 7.51 21.39 -9.44
CA LEU A 636 6.33 21.01 -8.65
C LEU A 636 6.28 19.51 -8.38
N ALA A 637 6.57 18.66 -9.36
CA ALA A 637 6.58 17.22 -9.21
C ALA A 637 7.61 16.74 -8.18
N VAL A 638 8.82 17.31 -8.21
CA VAL A 638 9.86 17.00 -7.22
C VAL A 638 9.43 17.49 -5.84
N GLY A 639 8.93 18.72 -5.72
CA GLY A 639 8.47 19.26 -4.45
C GLY A 639 7.31 18.46 -3.83
N ILE A 640 6.25 18.22 -4.61
CA ILE A 640 5.08 17.43 -4.20
C ILE A 640 5.51 15.99 -3.90
N GLY A 641 6.32 15.38 -4.75
CA GLY A 641 6.77 14.01 -4.54
C GLY A 641 7.63 13.83 -3.28
N LEU A 642 8.47 14.81 -2.95
CA LEU A 642 9.22 14.83 -1.68
C LEU A 642 8.30 15.02 -0.48
N ILE A 643 7.35 15.94 -0.55
CA ILE A 643 6.35 16.16 0.52
C ILE A 643 5.51 14.89 0.72
N GLU A 644 5.08 14.25 -0.37
CA GLU A 644 4.31 13.01 -0.35
C GLU A 644 5.12 11.87 0.26
N ALA A 645 6.39 11.71 -0.14
CA ALA A 645 7.29 10.72 0.45
C ALA A 645 7.46 10.93 1.95
N LEU A 646 7.70 12.17 2.39
CA LEU A 646 7.84 12.51 3.80
C LEU A 646 6.53 12.25 4.56
N ALA A 647 5.39 12.66 4.00
CA ALA A 647 4.08 12.44 4.59
C ALA A 647 3.77 10.94 4.71
N LEU A 648 3.99 10.15 3.66
CA LEU A 648 3.78 8.70 3.69
C LEU A 648 4.76 7.97 4.60
N TYR A 649 6.02 8.41 4.67
CA TYR A 649 7.04 7.79 5.51
C TYR A 649 6.78 8.06 6.99
N PHE A 650 6.73 9.34 7.39
CA PHE A 650 6.52 9.75 8.79
C PHE A 650 5.07 9.59 9.24
N GLY A 651 4.12 9.82 8.34
CA GLY A 651 2.68 9.66 8.59
C GLY A 651 2.16 8.25 8.34
N SER A 652 3.01 7.29 7.95
CA SER A 652 2.61 5.87 7.73
C SER A 652 1.77 5.34 8.89
N GLY A 653 2.17 5.62 10.14
CA GLY A 653 1.42 5.23 11.31
C GLY A 653 0.03 5.88 11.40
N VAL A 654 -0.08 7.17 11.13
CA VAL A 654 -1.35 7.90 11.14
C VAL A 654 -2.28 7.40 10.05
N PHE A 655 -1.77 7.18 8.83
CA PHE A 655 -2.58 6.68 7.73
C PHE A 655 -3.06 5.23 7.94
N LEU A 656 -2.23 4.39 8.54
CA LEU A 656 -2.64 3.04 8.94
C LEU A 656 -3.73 3.08 10.03
N ASN A 657 -3.63 4.01 10.99
CA ASN A 657 -4.69 4.23 11.98
C ASN A 657 -6.00 4.72 11.34
N ILE A 658 -5.92 5.65 10.37
CA ILE A 658 -7.08 6.14 9.61
C ILE A 658 -7.75 5.02 8.81
N MET A 659 -6.96 4.09 8.26
CA MET A 659 -7.47 2.88 7.60
C MET A 659 -8.04 1.83 8.58
N GLY A 660 -8.06 2.11 9.89
CA GLY A 660 -8.62 1.21 10.89
C GLY A 660 -7.69 0.07 11.33
N ILE A 661 -6.39 0.15 11.00
CA ILE A 661 -5.39 -0.81 11.52
C ILE A 661 -4.94 -0.31 12.89
N SER A 662 -5.49 -0.92 13.94
CA SER A 662 -5.04 -0.71 15.32
C SER A 662 -3.52 -0.95 15.43
N SER A 663 -2.82 -0.16 16.24
CA SER A 663 -1.37 -0.27 16.55
C SER A 663 -0.90 -1.70 16.86
N GLU A 664 -1.86 -2.49 17.28
CA GLU A 664 -1.80 -3.81 17.86
C GLU A 664 -2.12 -4.97 16.86
N SER A 665 -2.46 -4.63 15.62
CA SER A 665 -2.75 -5.61 14.57
C SER A 665 -1.46 -6.28 14.06
N SER A 666 -1.50 -7.59 13.79
CA SER A 666 -0.39 -8.31 13.12
C SER A 666 -0.08 -7.77 11.73
N LEU A 667 -1.01 -7.02 11.13
CA LEU A 667 -0.83 -6.33 9.86
C LEU A 667 -0.06 -5.01 10.02
N ARG A 668 -0.01 -4.42 11.23
CA ARG A 668 0.48 -3.05 11.44
C ARG A 668 1.94 -2.90 11.04
N ILE A 669 2.81 -3.76 11.57
CA ILE A 669 4.26 -3.72 11.30
C ILE A 669 4.57 -4.02 9.83
N PRO A 670 4.14 -5.16 9.24
CA PRO A 670 4.40 -5.43 7.83
C PRO A 670 3.77 -4.39 6.89
N SER A 671 2.58 -3.87 7.19
CA SER A 671 1.97 -2.78 6.41
C SER A 671 2.80 -1.51 6.52
N GLN A 672 3.24 -1.13 7.72
CA GLN A 672 4.06 0.07 7.92
C GLN A 672 5.42 -0.05 7.25
N GLN A 673 6.08 -1.20 7.34
CA GLN A 673 7.34 -1.48 6.63
C GLN A 673 7.14 -1.42 5.11
N PHE A 674 6.11 -2.07 4.59
CA PHE A 674 5.80 -2.03 3.16
C PHE A 674 5.46 -0.60 2.70
N LEU A 675 4.66 0.14 3.47
CA LEU A 675 4.23 1.50 3.15
C LEU A 675 5.41 2.47 3.19
N THR A 676 6.24 2.41 4.22
CA THR A 676 7.44 3.25 4.34
C THR A 676 8.45 2.96 3.23
N LEU A 677 8.60 1.71 2.82
CA LEU A 677 9.42 1.36 1.65
C LEU A 677 8.80 1.91 0.36
N ARG A 678 7.50 1.72 0.14
CA ARG A 678 6.79 2.25 -1.04
C ARG A 678 6.80 3.78 -1.06
N ALA A 679 6.81 4.45 0.09
CA ALA A 679 6.93 5.91 0.20
C ALA A 679 8.20 6.43 -0.45
N LEU A 680 9.30 5.67 -0.43
CA LEU A 680 10.54 6.03 -1.13
C LEU A 680 10.37 6.07 -2.66
N GLY A 681 9.36 5.38 -3.19
CA GLY A 681 8.98 5.42 -4.60
C GLY A 681 8.06 6.58 -4.96
N ALA A 682 7.44 7.26 -3.98
CA ALA A 682 6.52 8.37 -4.24
C ALA A 682 7.13 9.49 -5.11
N PRO A 683 8.39 9.96 -4.88
CA PRO A 683 8.98 11.00 -5.71
C PRO A 683 9.12 10.57 -7.18
N ALA A 684 9.51 9.32 -7.41
CA ALA A 684 9.60 8.75 -8.74
C ALA A 684 8.22 8.65 -9.40
N VAL A 685 7.19 8.25 -8.64
CA VAL A 685 5.80 8.16 -9.11
C VAL A 685 5.26 9.51 -9.57
N VAL A 686 5.35 10.52 -8.71
CA VAL A 686 4.91 11.88 -9.05
C VAL A 686 5.68 12.39 -10.28
N LEU A 687 6.98 12.14 -10.34
CA LEU A 687 7.83 12.57 -11.44
C LEU A 687 7.46 11.87 -12.76
N TYR A 688 7.36 10.54 -12.81
CA TYR A 688 7.05 9.87 -14.08
C TYR A 688 5.61 10.13 -14.54
N LEU A 689 4.66 10.31 -13.63
CA LEU A 689 3.29 10.72 -13.99
C LEU A 689 3.30 12.13 -14.57
N THR A 690 4.04 13.06 -13.96
CA THR A 690 4.18 14.41 -14.53
C THR A 690 4.86 14.37 -15.90
N LEU A 691 5.93 13.60 -16.05
CA LEU A 691 6.62 13.39 -17.33
C LEU A 691 5.70 12.75 -18.37
N GLN A 692 4.86 11.79 -17.96
CA GLN A 692 3.83 11.22 -18.82
C GLN A 692 2.86 12.30 -19.29
N GLY A 693 2.46 13.22 -18.41
CA GLY A 693 1.65 14.38 -18.76
C GLY A 693 2.33 15.31 -19.75
N VAL A 694 3.61 15.60 -19.53
CA VAL A 694 4.47 16.41 -20.43
C VAL A 694 4.59 15.76 -21.81
N PHE A 695 4.89 14.47 -21.91
CA PHE A 695 4.97 13.74 -23.18
C PHE A 695 3.62 13.69 -23.90
N ARG A 696 2.50 13.53 -23.17
CA ARG A 696 1.15 13.66 -23.74
C ARG A 696 0.94 15.07 -24.31
N GLY A 697 1.41 16.12 -23.62
CA GLY A 697 1.39 17.49 -24.12
C GLY A 697 2.23 17.69 -25.39
N PHE A 698 3.37 17.01 -25.51
CA PHE A 698 4.16 16.92 -26.74
C PHE A 698 3.48 16.10 -27.86
N LYS A 699 2.32 15.50 -27.60
CA LYS A 699 1.68 14.51 -28.48
C LYS A 699 2.57 13.28 -28.74
N ASP A 700 3.47 12.94 -27.81
CA ASP A 700 4.27 11.70 -27.85
C ASP A 700 3.71 10.68 -26.85
N THR A 701 2.83 9.81 -27.33
CA THR A 701 2.26 8.73 -26.51
C THR A 701 3.07 7.43 -26.57
N LYS A 702 4.07 7.33 -27.45
CA LYS A 702 4.87 6.11 -27.63
C LYS A 702 5.99 6.00 -26.61
N THR A 703 6.68 7.11 -26.35
CA THR A 703 7.77 7.15 -25.38
C THR A 703 7.29 6.71 -23.98
N PRO A 704 6.14 7.19 -23.48
CA PRO A 704 5.58 6.68 -22.23
C PRO A 704 5.33 5.18 -22.18
N VAL A 705 4.77 4.60 -23.25
CA VAL A 705 4.48 3.16 -23.33
C VAL A 705 5.76 2.35 -23.26
N LEU A 706 6.80 2.77 -23.99
CA LEU A 706 8.10 2.10 -23.98
C LEU A 706 8.71 2.12 -22.57
N CYS A 707 8.75 3.28 -21.92
CA CYS A 707 9.32 3.42 -20.58
C CYS A 707 8.53 2.64 -19.52
N LEU A 708 7.19 2.76 -19.53
CA LEU A 708 6.30 2.01 -18.64
C LEU A 708 6.43 0.50 -18.85
N GLY A 709 6.50 0.05 -20.10
CA GLY A 709 6.68 -1.35 -20.46
C GLY A 709 7.99 -1.92 -19.94
N ILE A 710 9.12 -1.24 -20.20
CA ILE A 710 10.44 -1.67 -19.72
C ILE A 710 10.49 -1.71 -18.20
N GLY A 711 10.01 -0.66 -17.53
CA GLY A 711 10.04 -0.58 -16.07
C GLY A 711 9.14 -1.60 -15.39
N ASN A 712 7.89 -1.73 -15.82
CA ASN A 712 6.97 -2.70 -15.22
C ASN A 712 7.37 -4.15 -15.54
N LEU A 713 7.93 -4.42 -16.72
CA LEU A 713 8.51 -5.74 -17.03
C LEU A 713 9.69 -6.04 -16.10
N LEU A 714 10.55 -5.04 -15.84
CA LEU A 714 11.62 -5.18 -14.86
C LEU A 714 11.07 -5.48 -13.45
N ALA A 715 10.00 -4.80 -13.02
CA ALA A 715 9.33 -5.09 -11.75
C ALA A 715 8.86 -6.55 -11.68
N VAL A 716 8.14 -7.00 -12.72
CA VAL A 716 7.63 -8.38 -12.84
C VAL A 716 8.74 -9.42 -12.77
N CYS A 717 9.88 -9.15 -13.40
CA CYS A 717 11.06 -10.02 -13.33
C CYS A 717 11.75 -9.98 -11.95
N LEU A 718 11.78 -8.81 -11.31
CA LEU A 718 12.39 -8.63 -10.00
C LEU A 718 11.56 -9.25 -8.86
N PHE A 719 10.23 -9.32 -8.98
CA PHE A 719 9.37 -9.92 -7.96
C PHE A 719 9.84 -11.32 -7.53
N PRO A 720 9.89 -12.36 -8.39
CA PRO A 720 10.33 -13.69 -7.94
C PRO A 720 11.78 -13.72 -7.47
N LEU A 721 12.65 -12.87 -8.03
CA LEU A 721 14.06 -12.79 -7.66
C LEU A 721 14.22 -12.24 -6.23
N LEU A 722 13.62 -11.10 -5.91
CA LEU A 722 13.75 -10.48 -4.59
C LEU A 722 12.89 -11.18 -3.54
N ILE A 723 11.69 -11.61 -3.91
CA ILE A 723 10.75 -12.24 -2.99
C ILE A 723 11.24 -13.65 -2.59
N TYR A 724 11.54 -14.53 -3.55
CA TYR A 724 11.86 -15.94 -3.26
C TYR A 724 13.34 -16.24 -3.25
N TYR A 725 14.12 -15.74 -4.21
CA TYR A 725 15.54 -16.09 -4.29
C TYR A 725 16.36 -15.39 -3.20
N PHE A 726 16.14 -14.09 -2.99
CA PHE A 726 16.78 -13.34 -1.89
C PHE A 726 16.02 -13.41 -0.57
N GLN A 727 14.87 -14.11 -0.51
CA GLN A 727 14.07 -14.32 0.70
C GLN A 727 13.67 -13.01 1.42
N LEU A 728 13.47 -11.92 0.66
CA LEU A 728 13.10 -10.62 1.23
C LEU A 728 11.59 -10.50 1.47
N GLY A 729 10.78 -11.50 1.14
CA GLY A 729 9.33 -11.49 1.37
C GLY A 729 8.64 -10.29 0.72
N ALA A 730 7.66 -9.68 1.40
CA ALA A 730 6.92 -8.52 0.89
C ALA A 730 7.81 -7.27 0.73
N THR A 731 8.86 -7.14 1.54
CA THR A 731 9.89 -6.10 1.37
C THR A 731 10.56 -6.21 0.00
N GLY A 732 10.82 -7.43 -0.48
CA GLY A 732 11.32 -7.68 -1.83
C GLY A 732 10.38 -7.18 -2.94
N ALA A 733 9.07 -7.29 -2.74
CA ALA A 733 8.08 -6.76 -3.67
C ALA A 733 8.08 -5.22 -3.67
N ALA A 734 8.04 -4.59 -2.49
CA ALA A 734 8.10 -3.13 -2.36
C ALA A 734 9.36 -2.55 -3.03
N ILE A 735 10.53 -3.16 -2.81
CA ILE A 735 11.79 -2.75 -3.43
C ILE A 735 11.73 -2.90 -4.95
N SER A 736 11.22 -4.03 -5.46
CA SER A 736 11.07 -4.27 -6.91
C SER A 736 10.25 -3.17 -7.56
N THR A 737 9.13 -2.80 -6.93
CA THR A 737 8.24 -1.74 -7.41
C THR A 737 8.92 -0.37 -7.34
N VAL A 738 9.59 -0.02 -6.23
CA VAL A 738 10.32 1.25 -6.09
C VAL A 738 11.42 1.37 -7.14
N VAL A 739 12.24 0.33 -7.32
CA VAL A 739 13.31 0.30 -8.34
C VAL A 739 12.72 0.51 -9.73
N SER A 740 11.63 -0.19 -10.06
CA SER A 740 10.98 -0.01 -11.36
C SER A 740 10.48 1.41 -11.59
N GLN A 741 9.92 2.07 -10.57
CA GLN A 741 9.43 3.44 -10.65
C GLN A 741 10.56 4.44 -10.92
N TYR A 742 11.71 4.27 -10.26
CA TYR A 742 12.90 5.08 -10.56
C TYR A 742 13.47 4.82 -11.95
N VAL A 743 13.45 3.57 -12.43
CA VAL A 743 13.84 3.25 -13.81
C VAL A 743 12.91 3.93 -14.81
N ILE A 744 11.59 3.89 -14.60
CA ILE A 744 10.62 4.58 -15.46
C ILE A 744 10.88 6.08 -15.46
N ALA A 745 11.02 6.69 -14.28
CA ALA A 745 11.26 8.12 -14.14
C ALA A 745 12.58 8.55 -14.81
N PHE A 746 13.64 7.77 -14.62
CA PHE A 746 14.94 8.02 -15.26
C PHE A 746 14.86 7.92 -16.78
N LEU A 747 14.26 6.85 -17.33
CA LEU A 747 14.12 6.68 -18.77
C LEU A 747 13.29 7.82 -19.38
N MET A 748 12.17 8.17 -18.76
CA MET A 748 11.33 9.30 -19.19
C MET A 748 12.09 10.62 -19.17
N LEU A 749 12.84 10.90 -18.10
CA LEU A 749 13.64 12.12 -17.99
C LEU A 749 14.78 12.14 -19.02
N TRP A 750 15.40 10.99 -19.30
CA TRP A 750 16.43 10.87 -20.34
C TRP A 750 15.86 11.17 -21.73
N PHE A 751 14.70 10.62 -22.08
CA PHE A 751 14.03 10.96 -23.34
C PHE A 751 13.59 12.42 -23.39
N LEU A 752 13.18 13.01 -22.27
CA LEU A 752 12.79 14.42 -22.21
C LEU A 752 13.97 15.36 -22.40
N ASN A 753 15.13 15.06 -21.79
CA ASN A 753 16.35 15.88 -21.92
C ASN A 753 16.85 15.95 -23.37
N LYS A 754 16.51 14.96 -24.21
CA LYS A 754 16.78 15.01 -25.65
C LYS A 754 15.87 15.98 -26.43
N ARG A 755 14.73 16.40 -25.85
CA ARG A 755 13.69 17.22 -26.52
C ARG A 755 13.53 18.61 -25.91
N ALA A 756 13.75 18.78 -24.61
CA ALA A 756 13.52 20.03 -23.89
C ALA A 756 14.65 20.34 -22.89
N VAL A 757 14.90 21.63 -22.67
CA VAL A 757 15.81 22.09 -21.60
C VAL A 757 15.07 21.98 -20.27
N LEU A 758 15.65 21.26 -19.29
CA LEU A 758 14.98 20.94 -18.03
C LEU A 758 14.98 22.10 -17.02
N LEU A 759 16.03 22.93 -16.99
CA LEU A 759 16.16 24.03 -16.04
C LEU A 759 15.78 25.39 -16.67
N PRO A 760 14.97 26.20 -15.97
CA PRO A 760 14.67 27.55 -16.40
C PRO A 760 15.85 28.49 -16.08
N PRO A 761 16.23 29.40 -16.98
CA PRO A 761 17.30 30.37 -16.72
C PRO A 761 16.90 31.49 -15.75
N LYS A 762 15.59 31.66 -15.44
CA LYS A 762 15.08 32.69 -14.51
C LYS A 762 13.92 32.16 -13.66
N PHE A 763 14.03 32.25 -12.34
CA PHE A 763 12.96 31.85 -11.40
C PHE A 763 11.65 32.65 -11.57
N GLY A 764 11.72 33.88 -12.10
CA GLY A 764 10.54 34.71 -12.35
C GLY A 764 9.69 34.30 -13.57
N ALA A 765 10.15 33.37 -14.41
CA ALA A 765 9.39 32.86 -15.56
C ALA A 765 8.47 31.67 -15.22
N LEU A 766 8.54 31.17 -13.98
CA LEU A 766 7.82 29.98 -13.52
C LEU A 766 6.34 30.29 -13.30
N GLN A 767 5.46 29.44 -13.84
CA GLN A 767 4.00 29.64 -13.81
C GLN A 767 3.34 29.02 -12.55
N PHE A 768 3.99 29.15 -11.38
CA PHE A 768 3.53 28.48 -10.14
C PHE A 768 2.10 28.85 -9.74
N GLY A 769 1.74 30.13 -9.82
CA GLY A 769 0.41 30.60 -9.43
C GLY A 769 -0.71 29.99 -10.28
N VAL A 770 -0.47 29.80 -11.57
CA VAL A 770 -1.43 29.22 -12.51
C VAL A 770 -1.58 27.71 -12.27
N TYR A 771 -0.46 27.01 -12.03
CA TYR A 771 -0.47 25.58 -11.66
C TYR A 771 -1.17 25.33 -10.32
N MET A 772 -0.90 26.15 -9.30
CA MET A 772 -1.51 26.00 -7.97
C MET A 772 -3.01 26.30 -7.98
N LYS A 773 -3.44 27.36 -8.69
CA LYS A 773 -4.87 27.69 -8.83
C LYS A 773 -5.63 26.60 -9.58
N SER A 774 -5.10 26.15 -10.71
CA SER A 774 -5.72 25.10 -11.55
C SER A 774 -5.69 23.73 -10.88
N GLY A 775 -4.56 23.38 -10.24
CA GLY A 775 -4.39 22.17 -9.45
C GLY A 775 -5.31 22.13 -8.23
N GLY A 776 -5.52 23.27 -7.55
CA GLY A 776 -6.46 23.39 -6.42
C GLY A 776 -7.90 23.03 -6.78
N PHE A 777 -8.40 23.51 -7.91
CA PHE A 777 -9.72 23.13 -8.40
C PHE A 777 -9.81 21.62 -8.70
N LEU A 778 -8.80 21.06 -9.36
CA LEU A 778 -8.76 19.63 -9.66
C LEU A 778 -8.60 18.75 -8.41
N LEU A 779 -7.96 19.25 -7.35
CA LEU A 779 -7.92 18.61 -6.04
C LEU A 779 -9.33 18.48 -5.45
N GLY A 780 -10.11 19.58 -5.44
CA GLY A 780 -11.50 19.57 -4.99
C GLY A 780 -12.38 18.61 -5.79
N ARG A 781 -12.23 18.60 -7.12
CA ARG A 781 -12.87 17.59 -7.99
C ARG A 781 -12.51 16.16 -7.55
N THR A 782 -11.22 15.88 -7.40
CA THR A 782 -10.72 14.53 -7.12
C THR A 782 -11.20 14.04 -5.76
N LEU A 783 -11.17 14.89 -4.73
CA LEU A 783 -11.73 14.59 -3.41
C LEU A 783 -13.23 14.24 -3.49
N SER A 784 -14.03 15.04 -4.22
CA SER A 784 -15.47 14.77 -4.37
C SER A 784 -15.75 13.38 -4.98
N VAL A 785 -15.01 13.01 -6.04
CA VAL A 785 -15.14 11.70 -6.69
C VAL A 785 -14.75 10.57 -5.73
N LEU A 786 -13.61 10.70 -5.05
CA LEU A 786 -13.10 9.69 -4.13
C LEU A 786 -14.04 9.51 -2.92
N THR A 787 -14.57 10.59 -2.36
CA THR A 787 -15.54 10.54 -1.25
C THR A 787 -16.83 9.82 -1.68
N THR A 788 -17.39 10.16 -2.84
CA THR A 788 -18.64 9.53 -3.33
C THR A 788 -18.45 8.03 -3.55
N MET A 789 -17.33 7.62 -4.17
CA MET A 789 -17.00 6.20 -4.36
C MET A 789 -16.80 5.47 -3.03
N THR A 790 -16.07 6.08 -2.09
CA THR A 790 -15.80 5.51 -0.76
C THR A 790 -17.09 5.33 0.04
N LEU A 791 -18.03 6.28 -0.05
CA LEU A 791 -19.36 6.15 0.55
C LEU A 791 -20.13 4.98 -0.05
N GLY A 792 -20.07 4.79 -1.37
CA GLY A 792 -20.57 3.60 -2.06
C GLY A 792 -20.07 2.31 -1.40
N THR A 793 -18.75 2.13 -1.35
CA THR A 793 -18.15 0.95 -0.73
C THR A 793 -18.55 0.78 0.74
N SER A 794 -18.62 1.87 1.51
CA SER A 794 -19.09 1.85 2.91
C SER A 794 -20.53 1.35 3.05
N MET A 795 -21.44 1.79 2.18
CA MET A 795 -22.84 1.34 2.19
C MET A 795 -22.98 -0.13 1.78
N ALA A 796 -22.14 -0.63 0.85
CA ALA A 796 -22.08 -2.05 0.53
C ALA A 796 -21.58 -2.88 1.73
N ALA A 797 -20.57 -2.38 2.46
CA ALA A 797 -20.02 -3.05 3.65
C ALA A 797 -21.07 -3.22 4.77
N ARG A 798 -21.95 -2.24 4.97
CA ARG A 798 -23.02 -2.31 5.97
C ARG A 798 -24.09 -3.37 5.68
N GLN A 799 -24.14 -3.89 4.45
CA GLN A 799 -25.10 -4.93 4.03
C GLN A 799 -24.55 -6.35 4.20
N GLY A 800 -23.32 -6.50 4.71
CA GLY A 800 -22.70 -7.79 5.01
C GLY A 800 -21.59 -8.18 4.02
N ALA A 801 -20.83 -9.20 4.41
CA ALA A 801 -19.61 -9.62 3.73
C ALA A 801 -19.83 -10.08 2.28
N VAL A 802 -20.93 -10.78 2.01
CA VAL A 802 -21.27 -11.27 0.65
C VAL A 802 -21.56 -10.10 -0.29
N ALA A 803 -22.27 -9.07 0.19
CA ALA A 803 -22.63 -7.88 -0.59
C ALA A 803 -21.40 -7.03 -0.94
N VAL A 804 -20.48 -6.81 0.00
CA VAL A 804 -19.27 -6.02 -0.27
C VAL A 804 -18.27 -6.77 -1.16
N ALA A 805 -18.16 -8.09 -1.04
CA ALA A 805 -17.34 -8.90 -1.92
C ALA A 805 -17.84 -8.82 -3.38
N ALA A 806 -19.15 -8.95 -3.58
CA ALA A 806 -19.76 -8.77 -4.89
C ALA A 806 -19.57 -7.34 -5.43
N HIS A 807 -19.70 -6.34 -4.55
CA HIS A 807 -19.49 -4.94 -4.90
C HIS A 807 -18.05 -4.69 -5.41
N GLN A 808 -17.05 -5.22 -4.71
CA GLN A 808 -15.64 -5.05 -5.05
C GLN A 808 -15.30 -5.65 -6.43
N ILE A 809 -15.80 -6.85 -6.74
CA ILE A 809 -15.59 -7.48 -8.06
C ILE A 809 -16.18 -6.59 -9.16
N CYS A 810 -17.41 -6.12 -8.97
CA CYS A 810 -18.07 -5.24 -9.93
C CYS A 810 -17.30 -3.92 -10.12
N MET A 811 -16.90 -3.26 -9.03
CA MET A 811 -16.15 -2.00 -9.09
C MET A 811 -14.77 -2.15 -9.72
N GLN A 812 -14.06 -3.25 -9.45
CA GLN A 812 -12.73 -3.51 -10.01
C GLN A 812 -12.79 -3.66 -11.54
N VAL A 813 -13.73 -4.47 -12.05
CA VAL A 813 -13.93 -4.64 -13.50
C VAL A 813 -14.41 -3.34 -14.13
N TRP A 814 -15.36 -2.68 -13.48
CA TRP A 814 -15.92 -1.41 -13.92
C TRP A 814 -14.84 -0.31 -14.05
N LEU A 815 -13.94 -0.17 -13.07
CA LEU A 815 -12.81 0.77 -13.13
C LEU A 815 -11.78 0.38 -14.19
N ALA A 816 -11.39 -0.90 -14.26
CA ALA A 816 -10.36 -1.37 -15.18
C ALA A 816 -10.75 -1.11 -16.65
N VAL A 817 -12.01 -1.37 -17.00
CA VAL A 817 -12.51 -1.14 -18.35
C VAL A 817 -12.69 0.36 -18.64
N SER A 818 -13.09 1.14 -17.63
CA SER A 818 -13.23 2.60 -17.77
C SER A 818 -11.89 3.30 -18.08
N LEU A 819 -10.76 2.81 -17.54
CA LEU A 819 -9.43 3.37 -17.78
C LEU A 819 -8.98 3.30 -19.25
N LEU A 820 -9.55 2.40 -20.07
CA LEU A 820 -9.29 2.39 -21.51
C LEU A 820 -9.84 3.65 -22.19
N THR A 821 -10.99 4.15 -21.70
CA THR A 821 -11.62 5.37 -22.26
C THR A 821 -10.95 6.66 -21.79
N ASP A 822 -10.26 6.61 -20.65
CA ASP A 822 -9.40 7.70 -20.17
C ASP A 822 -8.23 8.00 -21.11
N ALA A 823 -7.70 6.98 -21.82
CA ALA A 823 -6.66 7.18 -22.84
C ALA A 823 -7.15 8.02 -24.03
N LEU A 824 -8.41 7.85 -24.45
CA LEU A 824 -9.05 8.69 -25.48
C LEU A 824 -9.23 10.12 -24.97
N SER A 825 -9.69 10.26 -23.72
CA SER A 825 -9.85 11.55 -23.05
C SER A 825 -8.54 12.34 -23.01
N ALA A 826 -7.45 11.72 -22.55
CA ALA A 826 -6.13 12.34 -22.48
C ALA A 826 -5.57 12.74 -23.86
N SER A 827 -5.83 11.93 -24.90
CA SER A 827 -5.43 12.25 -26.28
C SER A 827 -6.21 13.45 -26.82
N SER A 828 -7.52 13.50 -26.53
CA SER A 828 -8.41 14.60 -26.92
C SER A 828 -8.04 15.90 -26.22
N GLN A 829 -7.72 15.82 -24.92
CA GLN A 829 -7.26 16.93 -24.09
C GLN A 829 -6.04 17.61 -24.72
N ALA A 830 -5.01 16.85 -25.08
CA ALA A 830 -3.78 17.39 -25.67
C ALA A 830 -4.02 18.05 -27.04
N MET A 831 -4.89 17.46 -27.88
CA MET A 831 -5.24 18.04 -29.18
C MET A 831 -6.03 19.34 -29.04
N ILE A 832 -7.04 19.39 -28.17
CA ILE A 832 -7.87 20.58 -27.95
C ILE A 832 -7.04 21.71 -27.34
N ALA A 833 -6.23 21.41 -26.32
CA ALA A 833 -5.34 22.41 -25.71
C ALA A 833 -4.43 23.05 -26.77
N SER A 834 -3.88 22.24 -27.68
CA SER A 834 -3.06 22.76 -28.77
C SER A 834 -3.85 23.58 -29.79
N SER A 835 -5.00 23.08 -30.25
CA SER A 835 -5.82 23.75 -31.28
C SER A 835 -6.41 25.07 -30.80
N VAL A 836 -6.94 25.11 -29.57
CA VAL A 836 -7.49 26.33 -28.96
C VAL A 836 -6.41 27.39 -28.76
N SER A 837 -5.21 26.97 -28.32
CA SER A 837 -4.08 27.89 -28.15
C SER A 837 -3.60 28.52 -29.46
N LYS A 838 -3.84 27.86 -30.61
CA LYS A 838 -3.55 28.39 -31.94
C LYS A 838 -4.69 29.23 -32.54
N GLY A 839 -5.80 29.36 -31.85
CA GLY A 839 -7.03 29.92 -32.41
C GLY A 839 -7.68 29.05 -33.49
N ASP A 840 -7.24 27.80 -33.66
CA ASP A 840 -7.85 26.85 -34.61
C ASP A 840 -9.06 26.16 -33.96
N TYR A 841 -10.11 26.94 -33.78
CA TYR A 841 -11.36 26.49 -33.17
C TYR A 841 -12.11 25.47 -34.04
N ARG A 842 -11.80 25.41 -35.34
CA ARG A 842 -12.40 24.44 -36.25
C ARG A 842 -11.87 23.04 -35.98
N THR A 843 -10.54 22.88 -35.87
CA THR A 843 -9.96 21.60 -35.45
C THR A 843 -10.40 21.23 -34.04
N ALA A 844 -10.50 22.19 -33.11
CA ALA A 844 -11.01 21.92 -31.75
C ALA A 844 -12.46 21.39 -31.76
N LYS A 845 -13.33 21.95 -32.61
CA LYS A 845 -14.72 21.49 -32.82
C LYS A 845 -14.77 20.10 -33.45
N GLU A 846 -13.92 19.83 -34.45
CA GLU A 846 -13.81 18.51 -35.09
C GLU A 846 -13.32 17.43 -34.11
N VAL A 847 -12.25 17.70 -33.34
CA VAL A 847 -11.74 16.81 -32.29
C VAL A 847 -12.82 16.55 -31.24
N THR A 848 -13.50 17.60 -30.76
CA THR A 848 -14.57 17.45 -29.77
C THR A 848 -15.69 16.53 -30.26
N SER A 849 -16.20 16.74 -31.49
CA SER A 849 -17.24 15.89 -32.07
C SER A 849 -16.76 14.45 -32.29
N LEU A 850 -15.53 14.28 -32.79
CA LEU A 850 -14.97 12.96 -33.07
C LEU A 850 -14.73 12.18 -31.77
N SER A 851 -14.17 12.82 -30.74
CA SER A 851 -13.91 12.20 -29.43
C SER A 851 -15.19 11.78 -28.73
N LEU A 852 -16.27 12.57 -28.83
CA LEU A 852 -17.58 12.17 -28.32
C LEU A 852 -18.17 10.96 -29.07
N LYS A 853 -18.04 10.93 -30.41
CA LYS A 853 -18.47 9.78 -31.23
C LYS A 853 -17.67 8.51 -30.93
N ILE A 854 -16.35 8.61 -30.88
CA ILE A 854 -15.46 7.48 -30.58
C ILE A 854 -15.67 7.02 -29.13
N GLY A 855 -15.83 7.95 -28.18
CA GLY A 855 -16.11 7.64 -26.78
C GLY A 855 -17.43 6.89 -26.63
N LEU A 856 -18.51 7.39 -27.24
CA LEU A 856 -19.80 6.68 -27.23
C LEU A 856 -19.68 5.30 -27.86
N LEU A 857 -19.03 5.19 -29.03
CA LEU A 857 -18.80 3.90 -29.69
C LEU A 857 -18.00 2.94 -28.79
N ALA A 858 -16.88 3.39 -28.22
CA ALA A 858 -16.06 2.60 -27.32
C ALA A 858 -16.86 2.13 -26.09
N GLY A 859 -17.60 3.04 -25.45
CA GLY A 859 -18.47 2.70 -24.32
C GLY A 859 -19.56 1.70 -24.68
N THR A 860 -20.17 1.80 -25.87
CA THR A 860 -21.16 0.82 -26.37
C THR A 860 -20.55 -0.55 -26.69
N ILE A 861 -19.33 -0.58 -27.23
CA ILE A 861 -18.57 -1.83 -27.45
C ILE A 861 -18.26 -2.49 -26.10
N LEU A 862 -17.81 -1.70 -25.12
CA LEU A 862 -17.52 -2.18 -23.77
C LEU A 862 -18.78 -2.67 -23.05
N PHE A 863 -19.92 -2.00 -23.24
CA PHE A 863 -21.24 -2.48 -22.80
C PHE A 863 -21.55 -3.86 -23.38
N ALA A 864 -21.41 -4.05 -24.69
CA ALA A 864 -21.70 -5.33 -25.35
C ALA A 864 -20.76 -6.44 -24.88
N ILE A 865 -19.45 -6.17 -24.84
CA ILE A 865 -18.43 -7.15 -24.40
C ILE A 865 -18.69 -7.57 -22.96
N LEU A 866 -18.89 -6.62 -22.03
CA LEU A 866 -19.13 -6.95 -20.63
C LEU A 866 -20.51 -7.55 -20.40
N GLY A 867 -21.54 -7.09 -21.11
CA GLY A 867 -22.89 -7.69 -21.02
C GLY A 867 -22.89 -9.17 -21.36
N LEU A 868 -22.09 -9.58 -22.35
CA LEU A 868 -21.97 -10.97 -22.79
C LEU A 868 -20.97 -11.78 -21.94
N SER A 869 -19.86 -11.18 -21.53
CA SER A 869 -18.74 -11.93 -20.91
C SER A 869 -18.70 -11.84 -19.39
N PHE A 870 -19.25 -10.80 -18.76
CA PHE A 870 -18.99 -10.53 -17.34
C PHE A 870 -19.57 -11.60 -16.40
N GLY A 871 -20.71 -12.21 -16.76
CA GLY A 871 -21.26 -13.33 -15.99
C GLY A 871 -20.30 -14.53 -15.90
N SER A 872 -19.55 -14.81 -16.98
CA SER A 872 -18.50 -15.83 -16.99
C SER A 872 -17.21 -15.32 -16.37
N LEU A 873 -16.83 -14.06 -16.65
CA LEU A 873 -15.64 -13.42 -16.08
C LEU A 873 -15.69 -13.36 -14.54
N ALA A 874 -16.88 -13.17 -13.97
CA ALA A 874 -17.13 -13.18 -12.54
C ALA A 874 -16.67 -14.48 -11.86
N THR A 875 -16.76 -15.62 -12.56
CA THR A 875 -16.33 -16.93 -12.03
C THR A 875 -14.80 -17.06 -11.89
N LEU A 876 -14.03 -16.23 -12.61
CA LEU A 876 -12.58 -16.13 -12.41
C LEU A 876 -12.24 -15.45 -11.08
N PHE A 877 -13.13 -14.58 -10.57
CA PHE A 877 -12.92 -13.84 -9.33
C PHE A 877 -13.42 -14.58 -8.10
N THR A 878 -14.48 -15.41 -8.21
CA THR A 878 -15.00 -16.19 -7.08
C THR A 878 -15.82 -17.41 -7.53
N LYS A 879 -15.83 -18.45 -6.69
CA LYS A 879 -16.66 -19.66 -6.84
C LYS A 879 -17.85 -19.71 -5.87
N ASP A 880 -17.99 -18.73 -4.99
CA ASP A 880 -19.08 -18.64 -4.03
C ASP A 880 -20.41 -18.36 -4.76
N SER A 881 -21.39 -19.24 -4.58
CA SER A 881 -22.69 -19.15 -5.25
C SER A 881 -23.48 -17.91 -4.84
N ASP A 882 -23.35 -17.47 -3.59
CA ASP A 882 -24.10 -16.33 -3.04
C ASP A 882 -23.51 -15.02 -3.55
N VAL A 883 -22.16 -14.92 -3.59
CA VAL A 883 -21.46 -13.78 -4.19
C VAL A 883 -21.73 -13.71 -5.70
N LEU A 884 -21.65 -14.83 -6.42
CA LEU A 884 -21.95 -14.88 -7.85
C LEU A 884 -23.41 -14.51 -8.14
N GLY A 885 -24.34 -14.92 -7.27
CA GLY A 885 -25.75 -14.52 -7.35
C GLY A 885 -25.90 -13.00 -7.33
N ILE A 886 -25.21 -12.32 -6.43
CA ILE A 886 -25.22 -10.85 -6.34
C ILE A 886 -24.45 -10.20 -7.50
N VAL A 887 -23.27 -10.70 -7.88
CA VAL A 887 -22.47 -10.16 -9.00
C VAL A 887 -23.27 -10.19 -10.30
N ARG A 888 -24.06 -11.25 -10.54
CA ARG A 888 -24.96 -11.33 -11.69
C ARG A 888 -25.98 -10.20 -11.72
N THR A 889 -26.48 -9.75 -10.56
CA THR A 889 -27.35 -8.55 -10.49
C THR A 889 -26.59 -7.24 -10.77
N GLY A 890 -25.28 -7.21 -10.48
CA GLY A 890 -24.38 -6.10 -10.79
C GLY A 890 -23.96 -6.01 -12.27
N VAL A 891 -24.20 -7.06 -13.08
CA VAL A 891 -23.83 -7.05 -14.52
C VAL A 891 -24.46 -5.89 -15.26
N LEU A 892 -25.74 -5.60 -14.98
CA LEU A 892 -26.43 -4.49 -15.61
C LEU A 892 -25.78 -3.15 -15.25
N PHE A 893 -25.42 -2.95 -13.98
CA PHE A 893 -24.67 -1.76 -13.55
C PHE A 893 -23.32 -1.67 -14.28
N VAL A 894 -22.50 -2.72 -14.19
CA VAL A 894 -21.13 -2.71 -14.72
C VAL A 894 -21.13 -2.47 -16.23
N SER A 895 -22.02 -3.12 -16.97
CA SER A 895 -22.08 -2.98 -18.43
C SER A 895 -22.82 -1.71 -18.84
N ALA A 896 -24.05 -1.47 -18.38
CA ALA A 896 -24.91 -0.40 -18.90
C ALA A 896 -24.40 1.00 -18.56
N THR A 897 -23.55 1.14 -17.53
CA THR A 897 -22.90 2.41 -17.21
C THR A 897 -21.67 2.71 -18.07
N GLN A 898 -21.12 1.75 -18.85
CA GLN A 898 -19.91 2.00 -19.66
C GLN A 898 -20.06 3.12 -20.70
N PRO A 899 -21.18 3.27 -21.42
CA PRO A 899 -21.38 4.42 -22.32
C PRO A 899 -21.38 5.74 -21.57
N LEU A 900 -22.04 5.80 -20.40
CA LEU A 900 -22.07 6.99 -19.55
C LEU A 900 -20.67 7.32 -19.00
N ASN A 901 -19.94 6.30 -18.53
CA ASN A 901 -18.57 6.45 -18.07
C ASN A 901 -17.71 7.02 -19.18
N SER A 902 -17.72 6.39 -20.37
CA SER A 902 -16.87 6.83 -21.47
C SER A 902 -17.12 8.29 -21.83
N LEU A 903 -18.39 8.72 -21.88
CA LEU A 903 -18.73 10.13 -22.08
C LEU A 903 -18.23 11.01 -20.93
N ALA A 904 -18.43 10.62 -19.67
CA ALA A 904 -17.96 11.37 -18.51
C ALA A 904 -16.43 11.55 -18.51
N PHE A 905 -15.66 10.52 -18.86
CA PHE A 905 -14.20 10.62 -19.00
C PHE A 905 -13.83 11.52 -20.17
N VAL A 906 -14.48 11.40 -21.32
CA VAL A 906 -14.23 12.28 -22.47
C VAL A 906 -14.51 13.73 -22.09
N PHE A 907 -15.65 14.04 -21.44
CA PHE A 907 -15.96 15.40 -21.00
C PHE A 907 -14.91 15.98 -20.05
N ASP A 908 -14.35 15.18 -19.14
CA ASP A 908 -13.24 15.64 -18.30
C ASP A 908 -12.05 16.10 -19.17
N GLY A 909 -11.63 15.29 -20.14
CA GLY A 909 -10.52 15.63 -21.03
C GLY A 909 -10.82 16.83 -21.91
N LEU A 910 -12.07 16.98 -22.36
CA LEU A 910 -12.54 18.16 -23.10
C LEU A 910 -12.41 19.43 -22.23
N HIS A 911 -12.94 19.41 -20.99
CA HIS A 911 -12.84 20.54 -20.06
C HIS A 911 -11.39 20.89 -19.74
N TYR A 912 -10.53 19.88 -19.54
CA TYR A 912 -9.11 20.10 -19.28
C TYR A 912 -8.40 20.65 -20.50
N GLY A 913 -8.81 20.24 -21.70
CA GLY A 913 -8.25 20.73 -22.95
C GLY A 913 -8.46 22.23 -23.15
N VAL A 914 -9.61 22.75 -22.72
CA VAL A 914 -9.90 24.20 -22.73
C VAL A 914 -9.57 24.91 -21.41
N SER A 915 -8.92 24.23 -20.47
CA SER A 915 -8.57 24.76 -19.14
C SER A 915 -9.76 25.23 -18.27
N ASP A 916 -10.95 24.65 -18.44
CA ASP A 916 -12.17 24.96 -17.68
C ASP A 916 -12.22 24.24 -16.31
N PHE A 917 -11.14 24.39 -15.54
CA PHE A 917 -10.91 23.64 -14.30
C PHE A 917 -11.88 24.03 -13.18
N SER A 918 -12.30 25.29 -13.10
CA SER A 918 -13.24 25.78 -12.08
C SER A 918 -14.61 25.13 -12.25
N TYR A 919 -15.15 25.10 -13.47
CA TYR A 919 -16.40 24.41 -13.75
C TYR A 919 -16.29 22.92 -13.44
N ALA A 920 -15.20 22.26 -13.86
CA ALA A 920 -14.98 20.84 -13.57
C ALA A 920 -14.95 20.54 -12.06
N ALA A 921 -14.47 21.46 -11.23
CA ALA A 921 -14.47 21.34 -9.77
C ALA A 921 -15.86 21.54 -9.16
N TYR A 922 -16.49 22.70 -9.41
CA TYR A 922 -17.79 23.02 -8.82
C TYR A 922 -18.88 22.04 -9.25
N SER A 923 -18.92 21.70 -10.54
CA SER A 923 -19.87 20.70 -11.04
C SER A 923 -19.67 19.34 -10.36
N MET A 924 -18.43 18.89 -10.16
CA MET A 924 -18.16 17.61 -9.48
C MET A 924 -18.49 17.64 -7.99
N MET A 925 -18.30 18.77 -7.31
CA MET A 925 -18.67 18.92 -5.90
C MET A 925 -20.19 18.85 -5.74
N VAL A 926 -20.95 19.53 -6.59
CA VAL A 926 -22.42 19.50 -6.60
C VAL A 926 -22.93 18.10 -6.97
N VAL A 927 -22.42 17.51 -8.06
CA VAL A 927 -22.77 16.16 -8.49
C VAL A 927 -22.44 15.14 -7.40
N GLY A 928 -21.26 15.23 -6.78
CA GLY A 928 -20.84 14.36 -5.70
C GLY A 928 -21.72 14.49 -4.45
N ALA A 929 -22.10 15.70 -4.05
CA ALA A 929 -22.98 15.93 -2.91
C ALA A 929 -24.40 15.38 -3.14
N ILE A 930 -24.99 15.66 -4.30
CA ILE A 930 -26.31 15.13 -4.70
C ILE A 930 -26.26 13.60 -4.75
N SER A 931 -25.26 13.05 -5.43
CA SER A 931 -25.12 11.60 -5.61
C SER A 931 -24.85 10.89 -4.29
N SER A 932 -24.03 11.47 -3.41
CA SER A 932 -23.78 10.91 -2.07
C SER A 932 -25.05 10.89 -1.23
N SER A 933 -25.86 11.95 -1.28
CA SER A 933 -27.14 12.04 -0.55
C SER A 933 -28.12 10.97 -1.06
N VAL A 934 -28.26 10.85 -2.39
CA VAL A 934 -29.11 9.81 -2.99
C VAL A 934 -28.56 8.42 -2.72
N LEU A 935 -27.24 8.22 -2.73
CA LEU A 935 -26.61 6.92 -2.49
C LEU A 935 -26.87 6.46 -1.06
N VAL A 936 -26.76 7.34 -0.06
CA VAL A 936 -27.11 7.04 1.34
C VAL A 936 -28.60 6.69 1.47
N TYR A 937 -29.48 7.51 0.88
CA TYR A 937 -30.92 7.28 0.95
C TYR A 937 -31.35 5.99 0.21
N ALA A 938 -30.99 5.84 -1.06
CA ALA A 938 -31.38 4.72 -1.91
C ALA A 938 -30.80 3.40 -1.40
N SER A 939 -29.56 3.38 -0.89
CA SER A 939 -28.98 2.16 -0.29
C SER A 939 -29.70 1.74 0.99
N SER A 940 -30.23 2.69 1.78
CA SER A 940 -31.01 2.37 2.99
C SER A 940 -32.37 1.73 2.69
N VAL A 941 -33.00 2.07 1.56
CA VAL A 941 -34.34 1.57 1.17
C VAL A 941 -34.27 0.33 0.28
N LEU A 942 -33.36 0.33 -0.70
CA LEU A 942 -33.28 -0.68 -1.77
C LEU A 942 -32.06 -1.60 -1.65
N GLY A 943 -31.28 -1.47 -0.58
CA GLY A 943 -30.05 -2.23 -0.37
C GLY A 943 -29.05 -2.03 -1.52
N LEU A 944 -28.43 -3.11 -1.99
CA LEU A 944 -27.35 -3.04 -2.97
C LEU A 944 -27.81 -2.52 -4.34
N ARG A 945 -29.07 -2.73 -4.70
CA ARG A 945 -29.66 -2.15 -5.92
C ARG A 945 -29.70 -0.63 -5.84
N GLY A 946 -30.04 -0.08 -4.68
CA GLY A 946 -30.01 1.35 -4.42
C GLY A 946 -28.61 1.95 -4.54
N LEU A 947 -27.58 1.19 -4.12
CA LEU A 947 -26.18 1.58 -4.30
C LEU A 947 -25.78 1.63 -5.78
N TRP A 948 -26.14 0.61 -6.57
CA TRP A 948 -25.88 0.60 -8.02
C TRP A 948 -26.57 1.75 -8.73
N LEU A 949 -27.81 2.06 -8.34
CA LEU A 949 -28.53 3.22 -8.84
C LEU A 949 -27.85 4.53 -8.45
N GLY A 950 -27.36 4.67 -7.21
CA GLY A 950 -26.63 5.85 -6.75
C GLY A 950 -25.33 6.10 -7.53
N LEU A 951 -24.54 5.04 -7.78
CA LEU A 951 -23.32 5.14 -8.58
C LEU A 951 -23.61 5.37 -10.08
N SER A 952 -24.69 4.78 -10.60
CA SER A 952 -25.16 5.06 -11.96
C SER A 952 -25.60 6.51 -12.11
N LEU A 953 -26.33 7.03 -11.12
CA LEU A 953 -26.75 8.42 -11.05
C LEU A 953 -25.54 9.35 -10.99
N PHE A 954 -24.52 9.02 -10.17
CA PHE A 954 -23.29 9.79 -10.11
C PHE A 954 -22.64 9.95 -11.49
N MET A 955 -22.52 8.86 -12.24
CA MET A 955 -21.96 8.90 -13.60
C MET A 955 -22.89 9.56 -14.62
N GLY A 956 -24.20 9.37 -14.49
CA GLY A 956 -25.19 10.04 -15.33
C GLY A 956 -25.19 11.56 -15.14
N LEU A 957 -25.24 12.03 -13.89
CA LEU A 957 -25.18 13.45 -13.54
C LEU A 957 -23.85 14.08 -13.98
N ARG A 958 -22.74 13.35 -13.84
CA ARG A 958 -21.43 13.77 -14.32
C ARG A 958 -21.40 13.94 -15.84
N ALA A 959 -21.91 12.97 -16.59
CA ALA A 959 -22.02 13.07 -18.04
C ALA A 959 -22.96 14.21 -18.46
N ALA A 960 -24.09 14.38 -17.76
CA ALA A 960 -25.04 15.46 -18.02
C ALA A 960 -24.41 16.84 -17.75
N ALA A 961 -23.67 17.01 -16.66
CA ALA A 961 -22.96 18.26 -16.36
C ALA A 961 -21.94 18.61 -17.46
N GLY A 962 -21.22 17.62 -17.99
CA GLY A 962 -20.33 17.85 -19.14
C GLY A 962 -21.07 18.24 -20.41
N PHE A 963 -22.17 17.55 -20.71
CA PHE A 963 -23.02 17.85 -21.86
C PHE A 963 -23.63 19.25 -21.79
N PHE A 964 -24.20 19.64 -20.65
CA PHE A 964 -24.76 20.98 -20.44
C PHE A 964 -23.70 22.08 -20.56
N ARG A 965 -22.46 21.81 -20.12
CA ARG A 965 -21.37 22.79 -20.28
C ARG A 965 -21.02 23.05 -21.73
N LEU A 966 -21.01 22.01 -22.56
CA LEU A 966 -20.77 22.11 -23.99
C LEU A 966 -21.89 22.83 -24.74
N LEU A 967 -23.13 22.80 -24.23
CA LEU A 967 -24.28 23.53 -24.79
C LEU A 967 -24.38 24.98 -24.31
N SER A 968 -23.64 25.33 -23.25
CA SER A 968 -23.67 26.69 -22.72
C SER A 968 -22.95 27.64 -23.68
N LYS A 969 -23.65 28.70 -24.11
CA LYS A 969 -23.04 29.82 -24.83
C LYS A 969 -22.13 30.67 -23.93
N ASN A 970 -22.39 30.64 -22.62
CA ASN A 970 -21.62 31.35 -21.61
C ASN A 970 -20.55 30.42 -21.05
N GLY A 971 -19.34 30.48 -21.60
CA GLY A 971 -18.20 29.64 -21.21
C GLY A 971 -17.18 29.51 -22.32
N PRO A 972 -16.11 28.72 -22.13
CA PRO A 972 -15.01 28.60 -23.08
C PRO A 972 -15.37 27.91 -24.41
N TRP A 973 -16.64 27.48 -24.55
CA TRP A 973 -17.16 26.72 -25.68
C TRP A 973 -17.99 27.55 -26.66
N TRP A 974 -17.86 28.89 -26.64
CA TRP A 974 -18.59 29.80 -27.52
C TRP A 974 -18.43 29.41 -29.00
N PHE A 975 -17.24 28.94 -29.39
CA PHE A 975 -16.89 28.53 -30.75
C PHE A 975 -17.61 27.27 -31.26
N LEU A 976 -18.22 26.48 -30.39
CA LEU A 976 -19.05 25.36 -30.83
C LEU A 976 -20.37 25.83 -31.47
N HIS A 977 -20.86 27.01 -31.04
CA HIS A 977 -22.19 27.53 -31.37
C HIS A 977 -22.19 28.59 -32.46
N SER A 978 -21.04 29.16 -32.78
CA SER A 978 -20.89 30.11 -33.88
C SER A 978 -20.57 29.37 -35.20
N ASP A 979 -21.20 29.82 -36.29
CA ASP A 979 -20.80 29.40 -37.63
C ASP A 979 -19.47 30.08 -37.98
N VAL A 980 -18.38 29.34 -37.77
CA VAL A 980 -16.96 29.78 -37.92
C VAL A 980 -16.62 30.27 -39.34
N GLN A 981 -17.56 30.26 -40.29
CA GLN A 981 -17.32 30.78 -41.64
C GLN A 981 -17.25 32.30 -41.74
N ASN A 982 -17.68 33.09 -40.74
CA ASN A 982 -17.78 34.56 -40.88
C ASN A 982 -17.03 35.44 -39.86
N THR A 983 -16.28 34.90 -38.90
CA THR A 983 -15.54 35.74 -37.94
C THR A 983 -14.06 35.86 -38.33
N LYS A 984 -13.74 36.89 -39.13
CA LYS A 984 -12.40 37.50 -39.11
C LYS A 984 -12.15 38.03 -37.70
N VAL A 985 -10.91 37.82 -37.24
CA VAL A 985 -10.34 38.21 -35.95
C VAL A 985 -10.78 39.63 -35.53
N GLN A 986 -11.69 39.71 -34.57
CA GLN A 986 -11.84 40.88 -33.70
C GLN A 986 -11.14 40.56 -32.39
N THR A 987 -9.84 40.80 -32.35
CA THR A 987 -9.17 41.16 -31.09
C THR A 987 -9.71 42.54 -30.70
N SER A 988 -10.61 42.58 -29.72
CA SER A 988 -11.08 43.84 -29.13
C SER A 988 -10.20 44.15 -27.89
N PRO A 989 -9.88 45.44 -27.65
CA PRO A 989 -8.73 45.90 -26.85
C PRO A 989 -8.78 45.55 -25.36
#